data_AF-D5G5M1-F1
#
_entry.id   AF-D5G5M1-F1
#
_cell.length_a   1.000
_cell.length_b   1.000
_cell.length_c   1.000
_cell.angle_alpha   90.00
_cell.angle_beta   90.00
_cell.angle_gamma   90.00
#
_symmetry.space_group_name_H-M   'P 1'
#
loop_
_entity.id
_entity.type
_entity.pdbx_description
1 polymer ?
#
loop_
_entity_poly.entity_id
_entity_poly.type
_entity_poly.pdbx_seq_one_letter_code
_entity_poly.pdbx_strand_id
1 'polypeptide(L)'
;MTTPAERKNQQVWDSIEAGALKQALQLCNRRLKKGEKGDYLLTLKAHTLTLLSTPANTSEALQLAQQLSSKTPAIDSIDCLRLLTRVWNGLGTAHTSEISQLWERAVKSRPKDEALAREWLWGTVRSLDWRGAQKAAMSLQKSFPGRREYWFWAAVTCLLLRNSLPETAPDRKLFGMLAYKMMAKSRDDTPLDTTVIPPRAMQTSQEVTLMLELLSYVAPLTANEEALELLDSKNLGVDSKIGAGDWWGLARKRLEVLEESKNWKMLWEVCRELVKDKKKKEDEAALAENGEKTNGEEDAIVRKDDAAPADEVATKGRGDDWLIWECFVKAVGELWNDGEKEPGKAALEIILAHCNASAAARNPNLALVKFSSVFHDEHGGPEGTPTLLEACKEYFAKTGTKSACFEDLKVYLEMLEETETEEFLKFVAERISEMSEETEKGRIEQVAAAINHYKFIYLLNMSPIPPPLTEEVISKLNEFITSALKIYTSSLSLGHNLLPTDTQYGDDAALLSVMGLVRLSTLSDPPSPVPLYQSTIILNTLLQKSKHNYQALLLLVRIYLLLGAVPLAMEIYPRLNIKQIQNDTLAHFLLTRISALHPSSNKTEPLLKEALKIYETSRVQTPGMLVLAYERGSYAQMMGFVEFADRVSGSVCRGMWEIEKRRLARLRPSLAAQQKNGELMRDDDENIWDNRDFSVVISCERSTNPPFEETFRVGATPGENWAKGFSAVERLVEYFLDLNQVGNSIPEHVLPVLSRILADKMAMTEFTPVEVEYLSIMQLVATAVITTEQDSLKSTLSKILSSLPKPPPATSITPHAWTYLHAANTILDLVAILQTHFVPHVKQKKLTNELSAALVELKKAIVVNAATLAKEVGEEEGSDREQELVDGVLALEGVGKKLRLWGIEGGVEAVRAVRKSLAVAIAGVGKGK
;
A
#
# COMPACT_ATOMS: atom_id res chain seq x y z
N MET A 1 11.90 -47.96 -4.74
CA MET A 1 13.29 -48.12 -4.27
C MET A 1 14.15 -47.15 -5.07
N THR A 2 14.87 -46.22 -4.41
CA THR A 2 15.74 -45.25 -5.12
C THR A 2 16.89 -45.96 -5.81
N THR A 3 17.10 -45.65 -7.08
CA THR A 3 18.15 -46.26 -7.91
C THR A 3 19.54 -45.87 -7.39
N PRO A 4 20.60 -46.68 -7.66
CA PRO A 4 21.97 -46.32 -7.29
C PRO A 4 22.45 -44.98 -7.90
N ALA A 5 21.87 -44.57 -9.02
CA ALA A 5 22.14 -43.28 -9.66
C ALA A 5 21.48 -42.12 -8.89
N GLU A 6 20.21 -42.27 -8.47
CA GLU A 6 19.50 -41.29 -7.65
C GLU A 6 20.19 -41.04 -6.32
N ARG A 7 20.66 -42.09 -5.62
CA ARG A 7 21.41 -41.93 -4.36
C ARG A 7 22.69 -41.12 -4.54
N LYS A 8 23.41 -41.33 -5.65
CA LYS A 8 24.62 -40.55 -5.98
C LYS A 8 24.30 -39.11 -6.36
N ASN A 9 23.14 -38.85 -7.00
CA ASN A 9 22.67 -37.50 -7.28
C ASN A 9 22.30 -36.79 -5.97
N GLN A 10 21.63 -37.49 -5.05
CA GLN A 10 21.30 -36.96 -3.73
C GLN A 10 22.56 -36.55 -2.96
N GLN A 11 23.62 -37.35 -2.97
CA GLN A 11 24.90 -36.98 -2.32
C GLN A 11 25.50 -35.67 -2.85
N VAL A 12 25.29 -35.35 -4.13
CA VAL A 12 25.72 -34.06 -4.70
C VAL A 12 24.79 -32.94 -4.21
N TRP A 13 23.47 -33.16 -4.19
CA TRP A 13 22.50 -32.21 -3.63
C TRP A 13 22.74 -31.92 -2.15
N ASP A 14 22.97 -32.94 -1.32
CA ASP A 14 23.30 -32.79 0.10
C ASP A 14 24.56 -31.91 0.28
N SER A 15 25.54 -32.05 -0.63
CA SER A 15 26.75 -31.21 -0.62
C SER A 15 26.46 -29.77 -1.06
N ILE A 16 25.50 -29.56 -1.98
CA ILE A 16 25.04 -28.23 -2.40
C ILE A 16 24.27 -27.54 -1.26
N GLU A 17 23.34 -28.26 -0.63
CA GLU A 17 22.52 -27.79 0.50
C GLU A 17 23.38 -27.46 1.73
N ALA A 18 24.44 -28.23 1.97
CA ALA A 18 25.44 -27.95 3.01
C ALA A 18 26.38 -26.77 2.67
N GLY A 19 26.24 -26.14 1.50
CA GLY A 19 27.12 -25.05 1.04
C GLY A 19 28.52 -25.50 0.60
N ALA A 20 28.80 -26.80 0.57
CA ALA A 20 30.08 -27.38 0.18
C ALA A 20 30.22 -27.50 -1.36
N LEU A 21 30.07 -26.37 -2.07
CA LEU A 21 29.98 -26.33 -3.54
C LEU A 21 31.20 -26.90 -4.27
N LYS A 22 32.42 -26.69 -3.73
CA LYS A 22 33.65 -27.27 -4.29
C LYS A 22 33.66 -28.80 -4.19
N GLN A 23 33.14 -29.34 -3.08
CA GLN A 23 33.01 -30.78 -2.86
C GLN A 23 31.95 -31.37 -3.80
N ALA A 24 30.81 -30.69 -3.96
CA ALA A 24 29.78 -31.07 -4.93
C ALA A 24 30.36 -31.16 -6.35
N LEU A 25 31.15 -30.16 -6.78
CA LEU A 25 31.80 -30.18 -8.09
C LEU A 25 32.82 -31.33 -8.25
N GLN A 26 33.59 -31.61 -7.19
CA GLN A 26 34.52 -32.76 -7.18
C GLN A 26 33.80 -34.10 -7.32
N LEU A 27 32.65 -34.27 -6.67
CA LEU A 27 31.82 -35.47 -6.80
C LEU A 27 31.32 -35.65 -8.24
N CYS A 28 30.82 -34.58 -8.87
CA CYS A 28 30.43 -34.57 -10.28
C CYS A 28 31.61 -34.97 -11.18
N ASN A 29 32.76 -34.33 -11.04
CA ASN A 29 33.95 -34.62 -11.85
C ASN A 29 34.48 -36.05 -11.65
N ARG A 30 34.42 -36.58 -10.43
CA ARG A 30 34.82 -37.97 -10.14
C ARG A 30 33.90 -38.98 -10.84
N ARG A 31 32.59 -38.71 -10.89
CA ARG A 31 31.61 -39.56 -11.58
C ARG A 31 31.79 -39.52 -13.09
N LEU A 32 32.02 -38.34 -13.66
CA LEU A 32 32.34 -38.17 -15.08
C LEU A 32 33.63 -38.92 -15.47
N LYS A 33 34.69 -38.86 -14.63
CA LYS A 33 35.93 -39.62 -14.82
C LYS A 33 35.74 -41.14 -14.80
N LYS A 34 34.74 -41.64 -14.07
CA LYS A 34 34.38 -43.06 -14.01
C LYS A 34 33.52 -43.52 -15.20
N GLY A 35 33.30 -42.65 -16.20
CA GLY A 35 32.59 -42.98 -17.44
C GLY A 35 31.09 -42.72 -17.41
N GLU A 36 30.54 -42.16 -16.34
CA GLU A 36 29.13 -41.79 -16.26
C GLU A 36 28.85 -40.55 -17.15
N LYS A 37 27.95 -40.66 -18.13
CA LYS A 37 27.62 -39.57 -19.08
C LYS A 37 26.12 -39.22 -19.11
N GLY A 38 25.42 -39.38 -17.98
CA GLY A 38 23.99 -39.07 -17.88
C GLY A 38 23.70 -37.57 -18.02
N ASP A 39 22.64 -37.22 -18.75
CA ASP A 39 22.24 -35.83 -18.98
C ASP A 39 21.97 -35.07 -17.68
N TYR A 40 21.33 -35.74 -16.71
CA TYR A 40 21.10 -35.18 -15.39
C TYR A 40 22.39 -34.87 -14.62
N LEU A 41 23.42 -35.72 -14.71
CA LEU A 41 24.71 -35.49 -14.06
C LEU A 41 25.44 -34.28 -14.66
N LEU A 42 25.41 -34.15 -15.99
CA LEU A 42 25.99 -33.00 -16.69
C LEU A 42 25.25 -31.70 -16.34
N THR A 43 23.92 -31.75 -16.27
CA THR A 43 23.09 -30.63 -15.86
C THR A 43 23.34 -30.24 -14.40
N LEU A 44 23.49 -31.23 -13.51
CA LEU A 44 23.82 -31.01 -12.10
C LEU A 44 25.20 -30.40 -11.92
N LYS A 45 26.19 -30.83 -12.71
CA LYS A 45 27.51 -30.18 -12.77
C LYS A 45 27.38 -28.72 -13.22
N ALA A 46 26.65 -28.45 -14.30
CA ALA A 46 26.44 -27.09 -14.78
C ALA A 46 25.78 -26.21 -13.70
N HIS A 47 24.80 -26.75 -12.97
CA HIS A 47 24.18 -26.04 -11.85
C HIS A 47 25.17 -25.75 -10.72
N THR A 48 25.99 -26.73 -10.31
CA THR A 48 27.02 -26.48 -9.30
C THR A 48 28.02 -25.43 -9.74
N LEU A 49 28.39 -25.39 -11.02
CA LEU A 49 29.28 -24.37 -11.59
C LEU A 49 28.65 -22.97 -11.54
N THR A 50 27.35 -22.84 -11.82
CA THR A 50 26.63 -21.55 -11.69
C THR A 50 26.58 -21.03 -10.26
N LEU A 51 26.62 -21.91 -9.25
CA LEU A 51 26.65 -21.50 -7.83
C LEU A 51 28.04 -21.05 -7.35
N LEU A 52 29.12 -21.44 -8.05
CA LEU A 52 30.50 -21.08 -7.71
C LEU A 52 30.96 -19.74 -8.33
N SER A 53 30.22 -19.23 -9.33
CA SER A 53 30.31 -17.87 -9.90
C SER A 53 31.70 -17.30 -10.24
N THR A 54 32.66 -18.13 -10.68
CA THR A 54 33.92 -17.63 -11.27
C THR A 54 33.81 -17.54 -12.80
N PRO A 55 34.52 -16.62 -13.48
CA PRO A 55 34.44 -16.48 -14.94
C PRO A 55 34.70 -17.79 -15.71
N ALA A 56 35.66 -18.59 -15.23
CA ALA A 56 35.96 -19.90 -15.80
C ALA A 56 34.81 -20.90 -15.60
N ASN A 57 34.20 -20.94 -14.40
CA ASN A 57 33.10 -21.83 -14.11
C ASN A 57 31.82 -21.43 -14.89
N THR A 58 31.56 -20.13 -15.02
CA THR A 58 30.42 -19.61 -15.79
C THR A 58 30.56 -19.97 -17.28
N SER A 59 31.77 -19.83 -17.84
CA SER A 59 32.04 -20.24 -19.22
C SER A 59 31.85 -21.75 -19.43
N GLU A 60 32.34 -22.59 -18.50
CA GLU A 60 32.12 -24.05 -18.55
C GLU A 60 30.63 -24.40 -18.42
N ALA A 61 29.91 -23.74 -17.50
CA ALA A 61 28.47 -23.94 -17.32
C ALA A 61 27.67 -23.56 -18.58
N LEU A 62 28.03 -22.45 -19.24
CA LEU A 62 27.42 -22.03 -20.50
C LEU A 62 27.64 -23.06 -21.61
N GLN A 63 28.86 -23.56 -21.77
CA GLN A 63 29.17 -24.60 -22.77
C GLN A 63 28.36 -25.88 -22.53
N LEU A 64 28.28 -26.34 -21.27
CA LEU A 64 27.47 -27.50 -20.91
C LEU A 64 25.98 -27.26 -21.17
N ALA A 65 25.46 -26.08 -20.84
CA ALA A 65 24.06 -25.74 -21.06
C ALA A 65 23.70 -25.71 -22.56
N GLN A 66 24.56 -25.13 -23.40
CA GLN A 66 24.40 -25.12 -24.86
C GLN A 66 24.48 -26.53 -25.46
N GLN A 67 25.45 -27.34 -25.01
CA GLN A 67 25.61 -28.73 -25.43
C GLN A 67 24.37 -29.57 -25.12
N LEU A 68 23.83 -29.43 -23.91
CA LEU A 68 22.64 -30.16 -23.47
C LEU A 68 21.38 -29.70 -24.21
N SER A 69 21.23 -28.39 -24.43
CA SER A 69 20.04 -27.81 -25.10
C SER A 69 19.97 -28.13 -26.59
N SER A 70 21.13 -28.28 -27.25
CA SER A 70 21.23 -28.60 -28.69
C SER A 70 21.26 -30.10 -29.00
N LYS A 71 21.26 -30.96 -27.98
CA LYS A 71 21.36 -32.43 -28.13
C LYS A 71 20.25 -33.02 -29.02
N THR A 72 20.60 -34.08 -29.75
CA THR A 72 19.69 -34.88 -30.59
C THR A 72 19.88 -36.38 -30.23
N PRO A 73 18.85 -37.11 -29.75
CA PRO A 73 17.48 -36.64 -29.49
C PRO A 73 17.41 -35.59 -28.37
N ALA A 74 16.36 -34.77 -28.38
CA ALA A 74 16.16 -33.71 -27.40
C ALA A 74 15.98 -34.31 -25.99
N ILE A 75 16.43 -33.58 -24.97
CA ILE A 75 16.18 -33.93 -23.58
C ILE A 75 14.68 -33.81 -23.30
N ASP A 76 14.07 -34.89 -22.81
CA ASP A 76 12.63 -34.98 -22.54
C ASP A 76 12.31 -35.29 -21.07
N SER A 77 13.34 -35.48 -20.23
CA SER A 77 13.19 -35.65 -18.79
C SER A 77 12.85 -34.31 -18.13
N ILE A 78 11.67 -34.23 -17.49
CA ILE A 78 11.19 -33.05 -16.77
C ILE A 78 12.19 -32.56 -15.72
N ASP A 79 12.79 -33.47 -14.93
CA ASP A 79 13.76 -33.09 -13.89
C ASP A 79 15.02 -32.48 -14.48
N CYS A 80 15.48 -33.00 -15.63
CA CYS A 80 16.61 -32.46 -16.35
C CYS A 80 16.28 -31.08 -16.94
N LEU A 81 15.09 -30.91 -17.52
CA LEU A 81 14.62 -29.64 -18.09
C LEU A 81 14.45 -28.55 -17.01
N ARG A 82 13.85 -28.89 -15.86
CA ARG A 82 13.72 -27.99 -14.71
C ARG A 82 15.08 -27.56 -14.17
N LEU A 83 16.01 -28.50 -14.02
CA LEU A 83 17.35 -28.18 -13.55
C LEU A 83 18.14 -27.34 -14.57
N LEU A 84 18.03 -27.66 -15.86
CA LEU A 84 18.67 -26.90 -16.94
C LEU A 84 18.07 -25.49 -17.08
N THR A 85 16.78 -25.32 -16.79
CA THR A 85 16.13 -24.00 -16.66
C THR A 85 16.76 -23.20 -15.51
N ARG A 86 17.04 -23.83 -14.35
CA ARG A 86 17.77 -23.16 -13.25
C ARG A 86 19.19 -22.78 -13.64
N VAL A 87 19.87 -23.63 -14.43
CA VAL A 87 21.21 -23.33 -14.97
C VAL A 87 21.16 -22.10 -15.87
N TRP A 88 20.24 -22.06 -16.84
CA TRP A 88 20.08 -20.92 -17.73
C TRP A 88 19.74 -19.63 -16.99
N ASN A 89 18.83 -19.68 -16.03
CA ASN A 89 18.53 -18.53 -15.16
C ASN A 89 19.75 -18.08 -14.36
N GLY A 90 20.57 -19.02 -13.85
CA GLY A 90 21.82 -18.72 -13.14
C GLY A 90 22.92 -18.14 -14.02
N LEU A 91 22.87 -18.37 -15.35
CA LEU A 91 23.79 -17.78 -16.33
C LEU A 91 23.40 -16.35 -16.72
N GLY A 92 22.17 -15.93 -16.43
CA GLY A 92 21.67 -14.57 -16.64
C GLY A 92 20.44 -14.48 -17.54
N THR A 93 19.73 -13.35 -17.46
CA THR A 93 18.45 -13.11 -18.16
C THR A 93 18.58 -13.05 -19.68
N ALA A 94 19.78 -12.78 -20.21
CA ALA A 94 20.07 -12.78 -21.64
C ALA A 94 19.77 -14.12 -22.34
N HIS A 95 19.71 -15.22 -21.58
CA HIS A 95 19.50 -16.57 -22.11
C HIS A 95 18.04 -17.07 -22.02
N THR A 96 17.08 -16.19 -21.75
CA THR A 96 15.65 -16.57 -21.64
C THR A 96 15.13 -17.26 -22.90
N SER A 97 15.62 -16.86 -24.09
CA SER A 97 15.26 -17.51 -25.36
C SER A 97 15.71 -18.98 -25.44
N GLU A 98 16.83 -19.33 -24.82
CA GLU A 98 17.36 -20.71 -24.78
C GLU A 98 16.43 -21.62 -23.96
N ILE A 99 15.90 -21.11 -22.85
CA ILE A 99 14.92 -21.83 -22.02
C ILE A 99 13.66 -22.13 -22.85
N SER A 100 13.13 -21.10 -23.53
CA SER A 100 11.97 -21.26 -24.40
C SER A 100 12.21 -22.31 -25.50
N GLN A 101 13.36 -22.28 -26.17
CA GLN A 101 13.70 -23.26 -27.22
C GLN A 101 13.91 -24.68 -26.68
N LEU A 102 14.53 -24.81 -25.51
CA LEU A 102 14.76 -26.09 -24.83
C LEU A 102 13.43 -26.83 -24.61
N TRP A 103 12.46 -26.16 -23.98
CA TRP A 103 11.15 -26.76 -23.72
C TRP A 103 10.34 -26.99 -25.00
N GLU A 104 10.41 -26.06 -25.97
CA GLU A 104 9.73 -26.20 -27.25
C GLU A 104 10.23 -27.45 -28.02
N ARG A 105 11.54 -27.71 -28.02
CA ARG A 105 12.14 -28.93 -28.62
C ARG A 105 11.71 -30.20 -27.91
N ALA A 106 11.67 -30.18 -26.58
CA ALA A 106 11.23 -31.32 -25.77
C ALA A 106 9.77 -31.69 -26.04
N VAL A 107 8.86 -30.71 -26.04
CA VAL A 107 7.43 -30.95 -26.32
C VAL A 107 7.21 -31.39 -27.76
N LYS A 108 7.96 -30.83 -28.72
CA LYS A 108 7.91 -31.26 -30.13
C LYS A 108 8.40 -32.69 -30.35
N SER A 109 9.31 -33.21 -29.52
CA SER A 109 9.77 -34.60 -29.63
C SER A 109 8.71 -35.59 -29.11
N ARG A 110 7.85 -35.16 -28.19
CA ARG A 110 6.74 -35.95 -27.62
C ARG A 110 5.42 -35.16 -27.58
N PRO A 111 4.80 -34.86 -28.74
CA PRO A 111 3.64 -33.97 -28.80
C PRO A 111 2.35 -34.51 -28.16
N LYS A 112 2.31 -35.81 -27.83
CA LYS A 112 1.20 -36.49 -27.14
C LYS A 112 1.39 -36.58 -25.61
N ASP A 113 2.49 -36.09 -25.07
CA ASP A 113 2.76 -36.08 -23.63
C ASP A 113 2.14 -34.83 -22.99
N GLU A 114 0.92 -34.98 -22.45
CA GLU A 114 0.18 -33.88 -21.80
C GLU A 114 0.94 -33.30 -20.60
N ALA A 115 1.59 -34.17 -19.80
CA ALA A 115 2.30 -33.75 -18.61
C ALA A 115 3.52 -32.88 -18.95
N LEU A 116 4.30 -33.27 -19.97
CA LEU A 116 5.45 -32.49 -20.44
C LEU A 116 5.03 -31.10 -20.93
N ALA A 117 3.94 -31.01 -21.70
CA ALA A 117 3.43 -29.74 -22.22
C ALA A 117 2.85 -28.84 -21.11
N ARG A 118 2.16 -29.41 -20.12
CA ARG A 118 1.68 -28.66 -18.94
C ARG A 118 2.83 -28.13 -18.09
N GLU A 119 3.88 -28.93 -17.91
CA GLU A 119 5.08 -28.49 -17.17
C GLU A 119 5.80 -27.34 -17.87
N TRP A 120 5.82 -27.32 -19.20
CA TRP A 120 6.33 -26.15 -19.94
C TRP A 120 5.49 -24.90 -19.68
N LEU A 121 4.16 -25.00 -19.75
CA LEU A 121 3.27 -23.87 -19.44
C LEU A 121 3.47 -23.37 -18.00
N TRP A 122 3.51 -24.26 -17.02
CA TRP A 122 3.72 -23.86 -15.62
C TRP A 122 5.11 -23.32 -15.35
N GLY A 123 6.14 -23.83 -16.03
CA GLY A 123 7.48 -23.28 -15.95
C GLY A 123 7.52 -21.82 -16.41
N THR A 124 6.89 -21.54 -17.55
CA THR A 124 6.85 -20.20 -18.17
C THR A 124 5.93 -19.22 -17.42
N VAL A 125 4.77 -19.66 -16.92
CA VAL A 125 3.91 -18.85 -16.04
C VAL A 125 4.63 -18.51 -14.74
N ARG A 126 5.35 -19.47 -14.12
CA ARG A 126 6.09 -19.20 -12.87
C ARG A 126 7.25 -18.21 -13.04
N SER A 127 7.82 -18.14 -14.23
CA SER A 127 8.86 -17.17 -14.57
C SER A 127 8.33 -15.88 -15.18
N LEU A 128 7.01 -15.72 -15.30
CA LEU A 128 6.35 -14.59 -15.98
C LEU A 128 6.83 -14.42 -17.45
N ASP A 129 7.27 -15.50 -18.08
CA ASP A 129 7.60 -15.51 -19.52
C ASP A 129 6.31 -15.71 -20.31
N TRP A 130 5.57 -14.62 -20.52
CA TRP A 130 4.28 -14.66 -21.20
C TRP A 130 4.38 -15.10 -22.66
N ARG A 131 5.52 -14.88 -23.33
CA ARG A 131 5.73 -15.33 -24.71
C ARG A 131 5.92 -16.83 -24.76
N GLY A 132 6.72 -17.39 -23.85
CA GLY A 132 6.86 -18.84 -23.66
C GLY A 132 5.53 -19.49 -23.28
N ALA A 133 4.80 -18.88 -22.33
CA ALA A 133 3.49 -19.36 -21.89
C ALA A 133 2.48 -19.38 -23.04
N GLN A 134 2.45 -18.35 -23.88
CA GLN A 134 1.53 -18.27 -25.02
C GLN A 134 1.78 -19.41 -26.01
N LYS A 135 3.04 -19.69 -26.33
CA LYS A 135 3.41 -20.83 -27.18
C LYS A 135 3.03 -22.17 -26.56
N ALA A 136 3.28 -22.34 -25.26
CA ALA A 136 2.97 -23.56 -24.54
C ALA A 136 1.45 -23.83 -24.51
N ALA A 137 0.66 -22.80 -24.19
CA ALA A 137 -0.80 -22.87 -24.17
C ALA A 137 -1.38 -23.18 -25.56
N MET A 138 -0.88 -22.54 -26.62
CA MET A 138 -1.28 -22.85 -28.00
C MET A 138 -0.91 -24.28 -28.41
N SER A 139 0.24 -24.78 -27.97
CA SER A 139 0.64 -26.18 -28.24
C SER A 139 -0.28 -27.17 -27.53
N LEU A 140 -0.65 -26.92 -26.26
CA LEU A 140 -1.60 -27.73 -25.51
C LEU A 140 -2.98 -27.74 -26.20
N GLN A 141 -3.49 -26.56 -26.56
CA GLN A 141 -4.76 -26.39 -27.24
C GLN A 141 -4.81 -27.15 -28.58
N LYS A 142 -3.72 -27.15 -29.34
CA LYS A 142 -3.63 -27.84 -30.63
C LYS A 142 -3.50 -29.36 -30.49
N SER A 143 -2.70 -29.84 -29.54
CA SER A 143 -2.45 -31.28 -29.34
C SER A 143 -3.62 -31.98 -28.63
N PHE A 144 -4.37 -31.27 -27.79
CA PHE A 144 -5.44 -31.82 -26.95
C PHE A 144 -6.75 -31.02 -27.09
N PRO A 145 -7.36 -30.95 -28.29
CA PRO A 145 -8.54 -30.10 -28.54
C PRO A 145 -9.81 -30.52 -27.77
N GLY A 146 -9.83 -31.71 -27.18
CA GLY A 146 -10.93 -32.17 -26.33
C GLY A 146 -10.91 -31.61 -24.90
N ARG A 147 -9.80 -30.99 -24.48
CA ARG A 147 -9.66 -30.31 -23.19
C ARG A 147 -10.06 -28.85 -23.35
N ARG A 148 -11.24 -28.49 -22.86
CA ARG A 148 -11.80 -27.15 -22.95
C ARG A 148 -10.90 -26.11 -22.29
N GLU A 149 -10.34 -26.44 -21.14
CA GLU A 149 -9.51 -25.52 -20.34
C GLU A 149 -8.34 -24.95 -21.16
N TYR A 150 -7.75 -25.72 -22.08
CA TYR A 150 -6.62 -25.26 -22.88
C TYR A 150 -7.00 -24.20 -23.90
N TRP A 151 -8.26 -24.16 -24.34
CA TRP A 151 -8.77 -23.08 -25.18
C TRP A 151 -8.74 -21.75 -24.43
N PHE A 152 -9.28 -21.73 -23.20
CA PHE A 152 -9.31 -20.54 -22.36
C PHE A 152 -7.93 -20.16 -21.83
N TRP A 153 -7.08 -21.15 -21.52
CA TRP A 153 -5.68 -20.90 -21.16
C TRP A 153 -4.93 -20.19 -22.30
N ALA A 154 -5.10 -20.65 -23.54
CA ALA A 154 -4.51 -19.98 -24.69
C ALA A 154 -5.04 -18.55 -24.88
N ALA A 155 -6.34 -18.31 -24.67
CA ALA A 155 -6.93 -16.97 -24.74
C ALA A 155 -6.38 -16.04 -23.65
N VAL A 156 -6.40 -16.45 -22.38
CA VAL A 156 -5.92 -15.62 -21.26
C VAL A 156 -4.42 -15.38 -21.33
N THR A 157 -3.62 -16.36 -21.79
CA THR A 157 -2.19 -16.12 -21.97
C THR A 157 -1.89 -15.15 -23.12
N CYS A 158 -2.70 -15.13 -24.18
CA CYS A 158 -2.60 -14.08 -25.20
C CYS A 158 -2.88 -12.69 -24.61
N LEU A 159 -3.86 -12.57 -23.70
CA LEU A 159 -4.14 -11.32 -22.99
C LEU A 159 -3.00 -10.91 -22.05
N LEU A 160 -2.47 -11.84 -21.26
CA LEU A 160 -1.33 -11.58 -20.36
C LEU A 160 -0.09 -11.14 -21.15
N LEU A 161 0.21 -11.81 -22.27
CA LEU A 161 1.30 -11.40 -23.16
C LEU A 161 1.06 -10.01 -23.74
N ARG A 162 -0.15 -9.71 -24.21
CA ARG A 162 -0.51 -8.36 -24.67
C ARG A 162 -0.20 -7.33 -23.58
N ASN A 163 -0.66 -7.57 -22.36
CA ASN A 163 -0.53 -6.61 -21.27
C ASN A 163 0.94 -6.39 -20.86
N SER A 164 1.78 -7.43 -20.96
CA SER A 164 3.23 -7.31 -20.70
C SER A 164 4.05 -6.62 -21.80
N LEU A 165 3.50 -6.43 -23.00
CA LEU A 165 4.23 -5.81 -24.11
C LEU A 165 4.09 -4.29 -24.07
N PRO A 166 5.12 -3.51 -24.45
CA PRO A 166 5.01 -2.05 -24.59
C PRO A 166 3.89 -1.64 -25.56
N GLU A 167 3.31 -0.46 -25.37
CA GLU A 167 2.20 0.03 -26.20
C GLU A 167 2.57 0.17 -27.69
N THR A 168 3.85 0.45 -27.98
CA THR A 168 4.39 0.60 -29.33
C THR A 168 4.60 -0.73 -30.06
N ALA A 169 4.49 -1.87 -29.37
CA ALA A 169 4.78 -3.17 -29.96
C ALA A 169 3.63 -3.62 -30.90
N PRO A 170 3.91 -3.93 -32.19
CA PRO A 170 2.87 -4.38 -33.12
C PRO A 170 2.22 -5.70 -32.67
N ASP A 171 3.00 -6.55 -32.00
CA ASP A 171 2.56 -7.80 -31.40
C ASP A 171 1.45 -7.60 -30.35
N ARG A 172 1.41 -6.46 -29.65
CA ARG A 172 0.38 -6.16 -28.63
C ARG A 172 -1.02 -6.21 -29.22
N LYS A 173 -1.23 -5.55 -30.37
CA LYS A 173 -2.51 -5.57 -31.09
C LYS A 173 -2.83 -6.97 -31.64
N LEU A 174 -1.82 -7.68 -32.14
CA LEU A 174 -1.97 -9.03 -32.66
C LEU A 174 -2.49 -10.00 -31.60
N PHE A 175 -1.85 -10.06 -30.43
CA PHE A 175 -2.23 -10.99 -29.37
C PHE A 175 -3.55 -10.61 -28.70
N GLY A 176 -3.86 -9.31 -28.57
CA GLY A 176 -5.18 -8.85 -28.13
C GLY A 176 -6.29 -9.31 -29.08
N MET A 177 -6.12 -9.09 -30.38
CA MET A 177 -7.08 -9.52 -31.40
C MET A 177 -7.23 -11.05 -31.46
N LEU A 178 -6.13 -11.79 -31.25
CA LEU A 178 -6.18 -13.24 -31.18
C LEU A 178 -7.00 -13.72 -29.97
N ALA A 179 -6.75 -13.18 -28.78
CA ALA A 179 -7.51 -13.48 -27.58
C ALA A 179 -9.00 -13.18 -27.76
N TYR A 180 -9.33 -11.99 -28.28
CA TYR A 180 -10.72 -11.61 -28.57
C TYR A 180 -11.38 -12.56 -29.57
N LYS A 181 -10.73 -12.91 -30.69
CA LYS A 181 -11.31 -13.85 -31.66
C LYS A 181 -11.58 -15.23 -31.07
N MET A 182 -10.72 -15.70 -30.15
CA MET A 182 -10.95 -16.96 -29.44
C MET A 182 -12.18 -16.89 -28.53
N MET A 183 -12.32 -15.79 -27.79
CA MET A 183 -13.45 -15.58 -26.87
C MET A 183 -14.75 -15.26 -27.60
N ALA A 184 -14.72 -14.47 -28.67
CA ALA A 184 -15.87 -14.21 -29.53
C ALA A 184 -16.41 -15.51 -30.15
N LYS A 185 -15.53 -16.40 -30.61
CA LYS A 185 -15.94 -17.73 -31.05
C LYS A 185 -16.60 -18.53 -29.93
N SER A 186 -16.08 -18.46 -28.70
CA SER A 186 -16.70 -19.09 -27.54
C SER A 186 -18.08 -18.52 -27.22
N ARG A 187 -18.27 -17.20 -27.33
CA ARG A 187 -19.57 -16.53 -27.21
C ARG A 187 -20.55 -17.08 -28.25
N ASP A 188 -20.15 -17.06 -29.52
CA ASP A 188 -21.00 -17.45 -30.64
C ASP A 188 -21.36 -18.95 -30.60
N ASP A 189 -20.45 -19.80 -30.10
CA ASP A 189 -20.67 -21.23 -29.87
C ASP A 189 -21.57 -21.50 -28.62
N THR A 190 -21.95 -20.50 -27.82
CA THR A 190 -22.72 -20.70 -26.58
C THR A 190 -24.25 -20.69 -26.82
N PRO A 191 -24.93 -21.84 -26.70
CA PRO A 191 -26.37 -21.91 -26.94
C PRO A 191 -27.19 -21.27 -25.82
N LEU A 192 -28.45 -20.95 -26.12
CA LEU A 192 -29.47 -20.53 -25.14
C LEU A 192 -29.83 -21.66 -24.17
N ASP A 193 -29.84 -22.91 -24.64
CA ASP A 193 -30.08 -24.08 -23.82
C ASP A 193 -28.75 -24.72 -23.38
N THR A 194 -28.44 -24.62 -22.08
CA THR A 194 -27.19 -25.10 -21.48
C THR A 194 -27.17 -26.62 -21.23
N THR A 195 -28.17 -27.39 -21.68
CA THR A 195 -28.23 -28.84 -21.49
C THR A 195 -27.21 -29.62 -22.32
N VAL A 196 -26.84 -29.11 -23.50
CA VAL A 196 -25.77 -29.65 -24.36
C VAL A 196 -24.74 -28.56 -24.56
N ILE A 197 -23.56 -28.71 -23.96
CA ILE A 197 -22.55 -27.66 -23.95
C ILE A 197 -21.42 -28.01 -24.94
N PRO A 198 -21.26 -27.24 -26.04
CA PRO A 198 -20.11 -27.40 -26.91
C PRO A 198 -18.79 -27.26 -26.14
N PRO A 199 -17.72 -28.00 -26.51
CA PRO A 199 -16.43 -27.91 -25.82
C PRO A 199 -15.83 -26.51 -25.77
N ARG A 200 -16.23 -25.59 -26.65
CA ARG A 200 -15.75 -24.20 -26.71
C ARG A 200 -16.72 -23.17 -26.15
N ALA A 201 -17.97 -23.54 -25.86
CA ALA A 201 -18.96 -22.63 -25.31
C ALA A 201 -18.53 -22.10 -23.95
N MET A 202 -18.91 -20.88 -23.61
CA MET A 202 -18.76 -20.31 -22.27
C MET A 202 -19.70 -21.03 -21.30
N GLN A 203 -19.23 -21.21 -20.07
CA GLN A 203 -19.90 -21.98 -19.03
C GLN A 203 -19.89 -21.26 -17.67
N THR A 204 -19.01 -20.29 -17.49
CA THR A 204 -18.84 -19.60 -16.20
C THR A 204 -18.88 -18.09 -16.39
N SER A 205 -19.36 -17.37 -15.38
CA SER A 205 -19.32 -15.91 -15.35
C SER A 205 -17.90 -15.36 -15.51
N GLN A 206 -16.88 -16.07 -15.02
CA GLN A 206 -15.47 -15.70 -15.17
C GLN A 206 -15.02 -15.59 -16.64
N GLU A 207 -15.57 -16.42 -17.52
CA GLU A 207 -15.27 -16.37 -18.96
C GLU A 207 -15.99 -15.22 -19.66
N VAL A 208 -17.20 -14.89 -19.19
CA VAL A 208 -17.93 -13.68 -19.62
C VAL A 208 -17.15 -12.44 -19.19
N THR A 209 -16.68 -12.38 -17.95
CA THR A 209 -15.84 -11.28 -17.45
C THR A 209 -14.54 -11.16 -18.24
N LEU A 210 -13.87 -12.27 -18.56
CA LEU A 210 -12.67 -12.25 -19.42
C LEU A 210 -12.97 -11.67 -20.81
N MET A 211 -14.15 -11.96 -21.38
CA MET A 211 -14.56 -11.36 -22.65
C MET A 211 -14.81 -9.85 -22.51
N LEU A 212 -15.53 -9.42 -21.47
CA LEU A 212 -15.79 -8.00 -21.19
C LEU A 212 -14.49 -7.21 -21.03
N GLU A 213 -13.50 -7.79 -20.35
CA GLU A 213 -12.17 -7.21 -20.20
C GLU A 213 -11.46 -7.03 -21.55
N LEU A 214 -11.55 -8.02 -22.45
CA LEU A 214 -10.95 -7.97 -23.78
C LEU A 214 -11.55 -6.89 -24.69
N LEU A 215 -12.85 -6.58 -24.55
CA LEU A 215 -13.52 -5.59 -25.40
C LEU A 215 -12.86 -4.21 -25.31
N SER A 216 -12.56 -3.78 -24.08
CA SER A 216 -11.89 -2.51 -23.79
C SER A 216 -10.57 -2.34 -24.56
N TYR A 217 -9.92 -3.47 -24.89
CA TYR A 217 -8.58 -3.49 -25.46
C TYR A 217 -8.55 -3.63 -26.98
N VAL A 218 -9.57 -4.26 -27.58
CA VAL A 218 -9.56 -4.65 -28.99
C VAL A 218 -10.38 -3.70 -29.86
N ALA A 219 -11.49 -3.20 -29.33
CA ALA A 219 -12.34 -2.26 -30.04
C ALA A 219 -12.85 -1.17 -29.08
N PRO A 220 -11.98 -0.28 -28.55
CA PRO A 220 -12.36 0.70 -27.54
C PRO A 220 -13.57 1.57 -27.92
N LEU A 221 -13.74 1.89 -29.21
CA LEU A 221 -14.83 2.71 -29.72
C LEU A 221 -16.21 2.02 -29.66
N THR A 222 -16.24 0.70 -29.82
CA THR A 222 -17.48 -0.11 -29.82
C THR A 222 -17.57 -1.03 -28.61
N ALA A 223 -16.60 -0.94 -27.69
CA ALA A 223 -16.47 -1.83 -26.54
C ALA A 223 -17.70 -1.75 -25.65
N ASN A 224 -18.22 -0.54 -25.43
CA ASN A 224 -19.39 -0.32 -24.59
C ASN A 224 -20.66 -0.89 -25.22
N GLU A 225 -20.84 -0.71 -26.54
CA GLU A 225 -21.98 -1.27 -27.27
C GLU A 225 -21.97 -2.80 -27.21
N GLU A 226 -20.84 -3.44 -27.56
CA GLU A 226 -20.71 -4.90 -27.54
C GLU A 226 -20.79 -5.47 -26.10
N ALA A 227 -20.31 -4.74 -25.10
CA ALA A 227 -20.42 -5.13 -23.69
C ALA A 227 -21.88 -5.13 -23.23
N LEU A 228 -22.67 -4.10 -23.60
CA LEU A 228 -24.10 -4.05 -23.28
C LEU A 228 -24.86 -5.17 -23.99
N GLU A 229 -24.58 -5.41 -25.28
CA GLU A 229 -25.18 -6.54 -26.01
C GLU A 229 -24.92 -7.89 -25.30
N LEU A 230 -23.69 -8.09 -24.82
CA LEU A 230 -23.32 -9.29 -24.06
C LEU A 230 -24.03 -9.36 -22.71
N LEU A 231 -24.06 -8.25 -21.96
CA LEU A 231 -24.64 -8.15 -20.62
C LEU A 231 -26.18 -8.25 -20.63
N ASP A 232 -26.83 -7.85 -21.72
CA ASP A 232 -28.28 -7.96 -21.92
C ASP A 232 -28.69 -9.30 -22.56
N SER A 233 -27.73 -10.13 -23.00
CA SER A 233 -28.01 -11.40 -23.65
C SER A 233 -28.66 -12.42 -22.70
N LYS A 234 -29.61 -13.21 -23.21
CA LYS A 234 -30.34 -14.20 -22.39
C LYS A 234 -29.51 -15.43 -22.01
N ASN A 235 -28.44 -15.70 -22.74
CA ASN A 235 -27.58 -16.87 -22.56
C ASN A 235 -26.32 -16.56 -21.72
N LEU A 236 -25.77 -15.35 -21.81
CA LEU A 236 -24.51 -14.96 -21.14
C LEU A 236 -24.64 -13.74 -20.22
N GLY A 237 -25.70 -12.95 -20.40
CA GLY A 237 -25.91 -11.69 -19.70
C GLY A 237 -26.24 -11.84 -18.22
N VAL A 238 -26.49 -10.71 -17.56
CA VAL A 238 -26.67 -10.58 -16.10
C VAL A 238 -27.70 -11.57 -15.57
N ASP A 239 -28.87 -11.65 -16.21
CA ASP A 239 -29.99 -12.49 -15.78
C ASP A 239 -29.98 -13.90 -16.42
N SER A 240 -28.89 -14.30 -17.06
CA SER A 240 -28.73 -15.65 -17.62
C SER A 240 -28.32 -16.68 -16.56
N LYS A 241 -28.45 -17.98 -16.88
CA LYS A 241 -27.97 -19.06 -16.02
C LYS A 241 -26.46 -19.00 -15.75
N ILE A 242 -25.67 -18.55 -16.73
CA ILE A 242 -24.21 -18.39 -16.58
C ILE A 242 -23.92 -17.15 -15.73
N GLY A 243 -24.64 -16.06 -15.98
CA GLY A 243 -24.53 -14.81 -15.24
C GLY A 243 -24.85 -14.96 -13.76
N ALA A 244 -25.77 -15.87 -13.39
CA ALA A 244 -26.09 -16.19 -12.00
C ALA A 244 -24.87 -16.61 -11.15
N GLY A 245 -23.78 -17.10 -11.77
CA GLY A 245 -22.54 -17.44 -11.06
C GLY A 245 -21.79 -16.23 -10.50
N ASP A 246 -21.98 -15.03 -11.06
CA ASP A 246 -21.50 -13.75 -10.53
C ASP A 246 -22.44 -12.62 -10.96
N TRP A 247 -23.68 -12.70 -10.50
CA TRP A 247 -24.73 -11.75 -10.93
C TRP A 247 -24.33 -10.31 -10.62
N TRP A 248 -23.78 -10.06 -9.42
CA TRP A 248 -23.41 -8.71 -9.00
C TRP A 248 -22.22 -8.14 -9.76
N GLY A 249 -21.17 -8.92 -10.01
CA GLY A 249 -20.04 -8.48 -10.82
C GLY A 249 -20.47 -8.02 -12.23
N LEU A 250 -21.37 -8.78 -12.86
CA LEU A 250 -21.91 -8.44 -14.19
C LEU A 250 -22.90 -7.26 -14.13
N ALA A 251 -23.77 -7.19 -13.12
CA ALA A 251 -24.69 -6.08 -12.93
C ALA A 251 -23.93 -4.76 -12.70
N ARG A 252 -22.90 -4.76 -11.85
CA ARG A 252 -22.01 -3.63 -11.64
C ARG A 252 -21.35 -3.19 -12.94
N LYS A 253 -20.80 -4.14 -13.71
CA LYS A 253 -20.19 -3.81 -15.01
C LYS A 253 -21.20 -3.20 -15.99
N ARG A 254 -22.45 -3.65 -15.97
CA ARG A 254 -23.55 -3.07 -16.77
C ARG A 254 -23.83 -1.62 -16.38
N LEU A 255 -23.89 -1.30 -15.09
CA LEU A 255 -24.08 0.07 -14.61
C LEU A 255 -22.90 0.97 -15.04
N GLU A 256 -21.66 0.50 -14.84
CA GLU A 256 -20.45 1.21 -15.27
C GLU A 256 -20.46 1.52 -16.78
N VAL A 257 -20.78 0.54 -17.62
CA VAL A 257 -20.82 0.72 -19.08
C VAL A 257 -21.96 1.66 -19.52
N LEU A 258 -23.13 1.59 -18.87
CA LEU A 258 -24.25 2.52 -19.15
C LEU A 258 -23.89 3.96 -18.79
N GLU A 259 -23.18 4.16 -17.68
CA GLU A 259 -22.67 5.47 -17.26
C GLU A 259 -21.59 5.99 -18.22
N GLU A 260 -20.59 5.17 -18.57
CA GLU A 260 -19.52 5.55 -19.51
C GLU A 260 -20.05 5.88 -20.92
N SER A 261 -21.09 5.16 -21.37
CA SER A 261 -21.77 5.41 -22.65
C SER A 261 -22.77 6.57 -22.60
N LYS A 262 -22.94 7.21 -21.43
CA LYS A 262 -23.93 8.28 -21.20
C LYS A 262 -25.36 7.88 -21.59
N ASN A 263 -25.69 6.60 -21.47
CA ASN A 263 -27.05 6.11 -21.72
C ASN A 263 -27.91 6.31 -20.46
N TRP A 264 -28.12 7.57 -20.09
CA TRP A 264 -28.76 7.97 -18.84
C TRP A 264 -30.17 7.40 -18.69
N LYS A 265 -30.91 7.29 -19.79
CA LYS A 265 -32.26 6.74 -19.79
C LYS A 265 -32.29 5.25 -19.40
N MET A 266 -31.44 4.43 -20.02
CA MET A 266 -31.34 3.02 -19.65
C MET A 266 -30.76 2.84 -18.26
N LEU A 267 -29.76 3.66 -17.87
CA LEU A 267 -29.19 3.63 -16.53
C LEU A 267 -30.26 3.91 -15.46
N TRP A 268 -31.06 4.95 -15.68
CA TRP A 268 -32.21 5.28 -14.86
C TRP A 268 -33.20 4.12 -14.76
N GLU A 269 -33.61 3.53 -15.89
CA GLU A 269 -34.59 2.43 -15.90
C GLU A 269 -34.07 1.20 -15.14
N VAL A 270 -32.81 0.81 -15.37
CA VAL A 270 -32.19 -0.33 -14.68
C VAL A 270 -32.10 -0.07 -13.17
N CYS A 271 -31.57 1.08 -12.75
CA CYS A 271 -31.50 1.44 -11.34
C CYS A 271 -32.89 1.53 -10.69
N ARG A 272 -33.87 2.09 -11.40
CA ARG A 272 -35.26 2.20 -10.93
C ARG A 272 -35.88 0.84 -10.66
N GLU A 273 -35.67 -0.14 -11.54
CA GLU A 273 -36.19 -1.49 -11.30
C GLU A 273 -35.44 -2.21 -10.17
N LEU A 274 -34.12 -1.97 -10.01
CA LEU A 274 -33.34 -2.53 -8.91
C LEU A 274 -33.72 -1.94 -7.54
N VAL A 275 -34.01 -0.64 -7.47
CA VAL A 275 -34.44 0.05 -6.24
C VAL A 275 -35.88 -0.30 -5.86
N LYS A 276 -36.73 -0.69 -6.82
CA LYS A 276 -38.09 -1.18 -6.57
C LYS A 276 -38.08 -2.59 -5.96
N ASP A 277 -37.52 -2.76 -4.77
CA ASP A 277 -37.56 -4.04 -4.10
C ASP A 277 -38.87 -4.22 -3.30
N LYS A 278 -39.59 -5.30 -3.59
CA LYS A 278 -40.96 -5.62 -3.13
C LYS A 278 -40.98 -6.04 -1.66
N LYS A 279 -40.61 -5.15 -0.75
CA LYS A 279 -40.53 -5.47 0.69
C LYS A 279 -41.89 -5.65 1.40
N LYS A 280 -43.03 -5.37 0.76
CA LYS A 280 -44.27 -5.02 1.50
C LYS A 280 -45.41 -6.04 1.56
N LYS A 281 -45.25 -7.31 1.20
CA LYS A 281 -46.35 -8.30 1.37
C LYS A 281 -46.02 -9.58 2.14
N GLU A 282 -44.75 -9.94 2.31
CA GLU A 282 -44.39 -11.18 3.01
C GLU A 282 -44.03 -10.96 4.49
N ASP A 283 -43.41 -9.83 4.84
CA ASP A 283 -42.99 -9.57 6.23
C ASP A 283 -44.18 -9.32 7.17
N GLU A 284 -45.28 -8.73 6.68
CA GLU A 284 -46.54 -8.59 7.44
C GLU A 284 -47.26 -9.94 7.65
N ALA A 285 -47.03 -10.92 6.78
CA ALA A 285 -47.55 -12.28 6.94
C ALA A 285 -46.67 -13.11 7.91
N ALA A 286 -45.35 -12.96 7.83
CA ALA A 286 -44.41 -13.69 8.69
C ALA A 286 -44.42 -13.22 10.16
N LEU A 287 -44.74 -11.94 10.41
CA LEU A 287 -44.91 -11.39 11.77
C LEU A 287 -46.28 -11.76 12.39
N ALA A 288 -47.26 -12.18 11.59
CA ALA A 288 -48.56 -12.64 12.08
C ALA A 288 -48.56 -14.09 12.56
N GLU A 289 -47.57 -14.91 12.16
CA GLU A 289 -47.55 -16.36 12.49
C GLU A 289 -46.57 -16.76 13.60
N ASN A 290 -45.60 -15.92 14.00
CA ASN A 290 -44.60 -16.28 15.02
C ASN A 290 -44.90 -15.72 16.42
N GLY A 291 -46.15 -15.88 16.85
CA GLY A 291 -46.58 -15.63 18.22
C GLY A 291 -46.66 -16.92 19.05
N GLU A 292 -45.58 -17.70 19.21
CA GLU A 292 -45.45 -18.68 20.33
C GLU A 292 -44.01 -19.26 20.48
N LYS A 293 -43.40 -19.03 21.67
CA LYS A 293 -42.38 -19.75 22.49
C LYS A 293 -41.68 -21.02 21.89
N THR A 294 -40.41 -21.40 22.10
CA THR A 294 -39.37 -21.22 23.15
C THR A 294 -38.04 -21.92 22.75
N ASN A 295 -36.91 -21.46 23.32
CA ASN A 295 -35.56 -22.05 23.58
C ASN A 295 -35.12 -23.44 23.06
N GLY A 296 -33.83 -23.55 22.67
CA GLY A 296 -32.99 -24.75 22.90
C GLY A 296 -32.09 -25.19 21.73
N GLU A 297 -30.82 -25.48 22.02
CA GLU A 297 -29.71 -25.82 21.12
C GLU A 297 -29.73 -27.26 20.53
N GLU A 298 -28.79 -27.48 19.59
CA GLU A 298 -28.13 -28.74 19.14
C GLU A 298 -28.58 -29.46 17.85
N ASP A 299 -27.64 -29.44 16.89
CA ASP A 299 -27.08 -30.52 16.05
C ASP A 299 -27.85 -31.25 14.93
N ALA A 300 -27.28 -31.07 13.72
CA ALA A 300 -26.83 -32.08 12.76
C ALA A 300 -27.79 -32.72 11.72
N ILE A 301 -27.37 -32.54 10.44
CA ILE A 301 -27.36 -33.49 9.31
C ILE A 301 -28.66 -33.67 8.47
N VAL A 302 -28.62 -33.02 7.30
CA VAL A 302 -28.90 -33.52 5.93
C VAL A 302 -29.98 -34.61 5.75
N ARG A 303 -31.05 -34.23 5.04
CA ARG A 303 -31.50 -34.89 3.78
C ARG A 303 -32.34 -33.92 2.95
N LYS A 304 -31.85 -33.64 1.74
CA LYS A 304 -32.58 -33.04 0.62
C LYS A 304 -33.66 -34.01 0.16
N ASP A 305 -34.85 -33.50 -0.08
CA ASP A 305 -35.49 -33.47 -1.39
C ASP A 305 -36.88 -32.84 -1.19
N ASP A 306 -37.12 -31.71 -1.84
CA ASP A 306 -38.36 -31.41 -2.56
C ASP A 306 -38.26 -30.02 -3.19
N ALA A 307 -38.69 -29.95 -4.44
CA ALA A 307 -38.50 -28.85 -5.37
C ALA A 307 -39.22 -27.57 -4.92
N ALA A 308 -38.46 -26.50 -4.67
CA ALA A 308 -38.97 -25.14 -4.61
C ALA A 308 -39.05 -24.55 -6.04
N PRO A 309 -40.05 -23.69 -6.35
CA PRO A 309 -40.11 -23.00 -7.64
C PRO A 309 -38.87 -22.09 -7.80
N ALA A 310 -38.24 -22.16 -8.97
CA ALA A 310 -36.88 -21.66 -9.20
C ALA A 310 -36.73 -20.14 -9.39
N ASP A 311 -37.78 -19.31 -9.24
CA ASP A 311 -37.74 -17.91 -9.70
C ASP A 311 -37.95 -16.81 -8.64
N GLU A 312 -38.18 -17.11 -7.36
CA GLU A 312 -38.50 -16.06 -6.35
C GLU A 312 -37.48 -15.83 -5.22
N VAL A 313 -36.35 -16.56 -5.22
CA VAL A 313 -35.33 -16.41 -4.16
C VAL A 313 -34.18 -15.46 -4.57
N ALA A 314 -34.06 -15.13 -5.86
CA ALA A 314 -32.84 -14.50 -6.36
C ALA A 314 -32.74 -12.99 -5.99
N THR A 315 -33.83 -12.22 -5.96
CA THR A 315 -33.76 -10.74 -5.93
C THR A 315 -33.82 -10.07 -4.56
N LYS A 316 -34.00 -10.80 -3.46
CA LYS A 316 -34.17 -10.22 -2.11
C LYS A 316 -32.96 -9.37 -1.69
N GLY A 317 -33.14 -8.06 -1.51
CA GLY A 317 -32.17 -7.15 -0.89
C GLY A 317 -31.15 -6.52 -1.85
N ARG A 318 -31.34 -6.67 -3.17
CA ARG A 318 -30.37 -6.20 -4.18
C ARG A 318 -30.37 -4.67 -4.38
N GLY A 319 -31.47 -4.00 -4.05
CA GLY A 319 -31.61 -2.54 -4.24
C GLY A 319 -30.96 -1.69 -3.14
N ASP A 320 -30.46 -2.29 -2.05
CA ASP A 320 -29.83 -1.56 -0.94
C ASP A 320 -28.30 -1.47 -1.08
N ASP A 321 -27.82 -1.23 -2.31
CA ASP A 321 -26.41 -0.97 -2.62
C ASP A 321 -26.21 0.50 -3.02
N TRP A 322 -25.24 1.18 -2.39
CA TRP A 322 -25.02 2.61 -2.61
C TRP A 322 -24.67 2.95 -4.07
N LEU A 323 -23.98 2.08 -4.79
CA LEU A 323 -23.65 2.31 -6.21
C LEU A 323 -24.93 2.45 -7.05
N ILE A 324 -25.96 1.64 -6.75
CA ILE A 324 -27.24 1.70 -7.46
C ILE A 324 -27.91 3.04 -7.20
N TRP A 325 -27.98 3.48 -5.94
CA TRP A 325 -28.57 4.77 -5.55
C TRP A 325 -27.78 5.96 -6.12
N GLU A 326 -26.45 5.86 -6.16
CA GLU A 326 -25.59 6.86 -6.76
C GLU A 326 -25.83 7.01 -8.26
N CYS A 327 -25.82 5.89 -9.01
CA CYS A 327 -26.14 5.89 -10.43
C CYS A 327 -27.58 6.33 -10.69
N PHE A 328 -28.54 5.94 -9.83
CA PHE A 328 -29.95 6.33 -9.90
C PHE A 328 -30.11 7.84 -9.83
N VAL A 329 -29.51 8.49 -8.84
CA VAL A 329 -29.57 9.96 -8.67
C VAL A 329 -28.81 10.67 -9.79
N LYS A 330 -27.62 10.17 -10.15
CA LYS A 330 -26.80 10.78 -11.21
C LYS A 330 -27.51 10.78 -12.56
N ALA A 331 -28.08 9.64 -12.96
CA ALA A 331 -28.82 9.52 -14.22
C ALA A 331 -29.99 10.51 -14.29
N VAL A 332 -30.69 10.73 -13.17
CA VAL A 332 -31.81 11.68 -13.09
C VAL A 332 -31.34 13.12 -13.25
N GLY A 333 -30.22 13.50 -12.62
CA GLY A 333 -29.65 14.84 -12.78
C GLY A 333 -29.29 15.15 -14.23
N GLU A 334 -28.64 14.21 -14.91
CA GLU A 334 -28.27 14.36 -16.33
C GLU A 334 -29.51 14.43 -17.24
N LEU A 335 -30.51 13.55 -17.03
CA LEU A 335 -31.77 13.60 -17.77
C LEU A 335 -32.55 14.91 -17.54
N TRP A 336 -32.50 15.44 -16.32
CA TRP A 336 -33.11 16.73 -16.00
C TRP A 336 -32.46 17.87 -16.78
N ASN A 337 -31.14 17.88 -16.86
CA ASN A 337 -30.34 18.87 -17.59
C ASN A 337 -30.60 18.79 -19.11
N ASP A 338 -30.87 17.59 -19.63
CA ASP A 338 -31.30 17.36 -21.01
C ASP A 338 -32.78 17.75 -21.28
N GLY A 339 -33.52 18.17 -20.25
CA GLY A 339 -34.90 18.64 -20.33
C GLY A 339 -35.97 17.59 -20.05
N GLU A 340 -35.59 16.34 -19.74
CA GLU A 340 -36.51 15.26 -19.36
C GLU A 340 -36.87 15.35 -17.86
N LYS A 341 -37.97 16.03 -17.53
CA LYS A 341 -38.36 16.31 -16.13
C LYS A 341 -39.10 15.18 -15.41
N GLU A 342 -39.74 14.27 -16.13
CA GLU A 342 -40.55 13.19 -15.54
C GLU A 342 -39.71 12.20 -14.70
N PRO A 343 -38.51 11.77 -15.12
CA PRO A 343 -37.60 10.98 -14.28
C PRO A 343 -37.31 11.64 -12.92
N GLY A 344 -37.13 12.97 -12.90
CA GLY A 344 -36.91 13.75 -11.68
C GLY A 344 -38.01 13.57 -10.64
N LYS A 345 -39.26 13.78 -11.05
CA LYS A 345 -40.42 13.63 -10.16
C LYS A 345 -40.55 12.19 -9.64
N ALA A 346 -40.46 11.22 -10.54
CA ALA A 346 -40.56 9.80 -10.18
C ALA A 346 -39.44 9.36 -9.22
N ALA A 347 -38.22 9.88 -9.41
CA ALA A 347 -37.09 9.60 -8.53
C ALA A 347 -37.32 10.13 -7.11
N LEU A 348 -37.78 11.37 -6.99
CA LEU A 348 -38.09 11.98 -5.71
C LEU A 348 -39.17 11.18 -4.95
N GLU A 349 -40.25 10.79 -5.63
CA GLU A 349 -41.30 9.94 -5.05
C GLU A 349 -40.76 8.60 -4.53
N ILE A 350 -39.89 7.94 -5.31
CA ILE A 350 -39.27 6.67 -4.94
C ILE A 350 -38.36 6.85 -3.72
N ILE A 351 -37.51 7.88 -3.70
CA ILE A 351 -36.59 8.17 -2.60
C ILE A 351 -37.41 8.42 -1.32
N LEU A 352 -38.39 9.33 -1.37
CA LEU A 352 -39.23 9.66 -0.22
C LEU A 352 -40.02 8.44 0.28
N ALA A 353 -40.54 7.60 -0.61
CA ALA A 353 -41.21 6.36 -0.23
C ALA A 353 -40.28 5.43 0.57
N HIS A 354 -39.02 5.31 0.17
CA HIS A 354 -38.03 4.50 0.90
C HIS A 354 -37.61 5.13 2.24
N CYS A 355 -37.39 6.45 2.26
CA CYS A 355 -37.09 7.20 3.49
C CYS A 355 -38.21 7.04 4.53
N ASN A 356 -39.48 7.07 4.08
CA ASN A 356 -40.64 6.90 4.95
C ASN A 356 -40.89 5.44 5.35
N ALA A 357 -40.54 4.49 4.49
CA ALA A 357 -40.68 3.06 4.80
C ALA A 357 -39.71 2.61 5.92
N SER A 358 -38.52 3.22 6.00
CA SER A 358 -37.57 2.95 7.08
C SER A 358 -36.75 4.19 7.41
N ALA A 359 -37.11 4.84 8.51
CA ALA A 359 -36.36 6.00 9.02
C ALA A 359 -34.89 5.69 9.33
N ALA A 360 -34.54 4.41 9.55
CA ALA A 360 -33.18 3.98 9.85
C ALA A 360 -32.35 3.53 8.62
N ALA A 361 -32.95 3.48 7.42
CA ALA A 361 -32.24 3.02 6.23
C ALA A 361 -31.21 4.05 5.75
N ARG A 362 -29.92 3.70 5.75
CA ARG A 362 -28.83 4.63 5.39
C ARG A 362 -28.94 5.12 3.95
N ASN A 363 -29.00 4.21 2.98
CA ASN A 363 -28.85 4.54 1.56
C ASN A 363 -29.98 5.43 1.01
N PRO A 364 -31.27 5.19 1.27
CA PRO A 364 -32.33 6.08 0.78
C PRO A 364 -32.24 7.49 1.38
N ASN A 365 -31.94 7.59 2.68
CA ASN A 365 -31.78 8.89 3.34
C ASN A 365 -30.56 9.65 2.78
N LEU A 366 -29.45 8.95 2.49
CA LEU A 366 -28.28 9.58 1.86
C LEU A 366 -28.53 9.94 0.39
N ALA A 367 -29.33 9.13 -0.31
CA ALA A 367 -29.76 9.41 -1.67
C ALA A 367 -30.59 10.69 -1.75
N LEU A 368 -31.42 11.01 -0.74
CA LEU A 368 -32.13 12.29 -0.67
C LEU A 368 -31.17 13.48 -0.54
N VAL A 369 -30.10 13.35 0.24
CA VAL A 369 -29.05 14.38 0.35
C VAL A 369 -28.35 14.57 -1.00
N LYS A 370 -27.90 13.48 -1.63
CA LYS A 370 -27.27 13.50 -2.96
C LYS A 370 -28.21 14.08 -4.02
N PHE A 371 -29.49 13.74 -3.97
CA PHE A 371 -30.50 14.25 -4.89
C PHE A 371 -30.67 15.77 -4.73
N SER A 372 -30.72 16.25 -3.49
CA SER A 372 -30.81 17.68 -3.19
C SER A 372 -29.55 18.43 -3.61
N SER A 373 -28.37 17.81 -3.52
CA SER A 373 -27.11 18.44 -3.94
C SER A 373 -27.02 18.63 -5.45
N VAL A 374 -27.61 17.74 -6.24
CA VAL A 374 -27.68 17.87 -7.72
C VAL A 374 -28.41 19.15 -8.13
N PHE A 375 -29.42 19.58 -7.35
CA PHE A 375 -30.24 20.76 -7.65
C PHE A 375 -29.95 21.95 -6.74
N HIS A 376 -28.80 21.98 -6.05
CA HIS A 376 -28.48 23.06 -5.10
C HIS A 376 -28.20 24.38 -5.82
N ASP A 377 -27.33 24.36 -6.84
CA ASP A 377 -26.94 25.56 -7.60
C ASP A 377 -27.93 25.91 -8.72
N GLU A 378 -28.75 24.95 -9.15
CA GLU A 378 -29.68 25.09 -10.26
C GLU A 378 -31.10 25.38 -9.77
N HIS A 379 -31.67 26.51 -10.21
CA HIS A 379 -33.01 26.94 -9.80
C HIS A 379 -34.09 26.07 -10.44
N GLY A 380 -34.39 24.95 -9.79
CA GLY A 380 -35.58 24.14 -10.02
C GLY A 380 -35.24 22.69 -10.28
N GLY A 381 -35.07 21.92 -9.20
CA GLY A 381 -35.37 20.48 -9.21
C GLY A 381 -36.89 20.22 -9.25
N PRO A 382 -37.31 18.96 -9.19
CA PRO A 382 -38.72 18.60 -9.07
C PRO A 382 -39.41 19.32 -7.90
N GLU A 383 -40.69 19.65 -8.07
CA GLU A 383 -41.50 20.23 -6.98
C GLU A 383 -41.50 19.30 -5.76
N GLY A 384 -41.23 19.86 -4.58
CA GLY A 384 -41.10 19.10 -3.33
C GLY A 384 -39.67 18.62 -3.01
N THR A 385 -38.68 18.93 -3.85
CA THR A 385 -37.26 18.69 -3.52
C THR A 385 -36.86 19.60 -2.35
N PRO A 386 -36.35 19.05 -1.23
CA PRO A 386 -35.86 19.89 -0.13
C PRO A 386 -34.58 20.62 -0.54
N THR A 387 -34.27 21.72 0.15
CA THR A 387 -32.96 22.35 0.01
C THR A 387 -31.85 21.41 0.51
N LEU A 388 -30.61 21.61 0.05
CA LEU A 388 -29.48 20.79 0.50
C LEU A 388 -29.31 20.85 2.02
N LEU A 389 -29.45 22.05 2.61
CA LEU A 389 -29.42 22.25 4.06
C LEU A 389 -30.52 21.44 4.77
N GLU A 390 -31.76 21.49 4.28
CA GLU A 390 -32.88 20.73 4.85
C GLU A 390 -32.63 19.23 4.79
N ALA A 391 -32.15 18.72 3.65
CA ALA A 391 -31.83 17.30 3.49
C ALA A 391 -30.70 16.86 4.43
N CYS A 392 -29.65 17.67 4.60
CA CYS A 392 -28.56 17.43 5.55
C CYS A 392 -29.08 17.38 7.00
N LYS A 393 -29.96 18.32 7.40
CA LYS A 393 -30.59 18.34 8.73
C LYS A 393 -31.46 17.10 8.96
N GLU A 394 -32.26 16.72 7.97
CA GLU A 394 -33.11 15.52 8.05
C GLU A 394 -32.26 14.24 8.16
N TYR A 395 -31.17 14.15 7.38
CA TYR A 395 -30.24 13.04 7.47
C TYR A 395 -29.63 12.93 8.86
N PHE A 396 -29.12 14.04 9.41
CA PHE A 396 -28.57 14.07 10.76
C PHE A 396 -29.61 13.69 11.82
N ALA A 397 -30.86 14.14 11.70
CA ALA A 397 -31.91 13.81 12.66
C ALA A 397 -32.17 12.29 12.73
N LYS A 398 -31.97 11.56 11.62
CA LYS A 398 -32.17 10.12 11.51
C LYS A 398 -30.92 9.29 11.81
N THR A 399 -29.75 9.75 11.36
CA THR A 399 -28.50 8.96 11.36
C THR A 399 -27.37 9.60 12.17
N GLY A 400 -27.60 10.75 12.81
CA GLY A 400 -26.58 11.53 13.53
C GLY A 400 -25.89 10.78 14.67
N THR A 401 -26.51 9.72 15.19
CA THR A 401 -25.94 8.84 16.23
C THR A 401 -25.05 7.72 15.67
N LYS A 402 -24.91 7.61 14.34
CA LYS A 402 -24.10 6.60 13.66
C LYS A 402 -22.74 7.18 13.29
N SER A 403 -21.67 6.40 13.44
CA SER A 403 -20.30 6.82 13.14
C SER A 403 -20.08 7.21 11.66
N ALA A 404 -20.87 6.66 10.73
CA ALA A 404 -20.80 6.97 9.31
C ALA A 404 -21.34 8.37 8.94
N CYS A 405 -22.13 9.01 9.83
CA CYS A 405 -22.82 10.25 9.51
C CYS A 405 -21.88 11.37 9.04
N PHE A 406 -20.70 11.49 9.65
CA PHE A 406 -19.69 12.45 9.22
C PHE A 406 -19.20 12.20 7.79
N GLU A 407 -18.78 10.98 7.49
CA GLU A 407 -18.26 10.60 6.16
C GLU A 407 -19.32 10.76 5.07
N ASP A 408 -20.58 10.52 5.43
CA ASP A 408 -21.72 10.63 4.53
C ASP A 408 -22.05 12.09 4.19
N LEU A 409 -21.93 13.01 5.16
CA LEU A 409 -22.32 14.41 4.98
C LEU A 409 -21.18 15.35 4.58
N LYS A 410 -19.90 15.01 4.81
CA LYS A 410 -18.77 15.95 4.67
C LYS A 410 -18.72 16.65 3.31
N VAL A 411 -18.92 15.91 2.21
CA VAL A 411 -18.83 16.46 0.85
C VAL A 411 -19.98 17.44 0.58
N TYR A 412 -21.18 17.16 1.09
CA TYR A 412 -22.36 18.00 0.91
C TYR A 412 -22.31 19.25 1.79
N LEU A 413 -21.76 19.16 3.00
CA LEU A 413 -21.58 20.32 3.87
C LEU A 413 -20.53 21.30 3.35
N GLU A 414 -19.54 20.83 2.57
CA GLU A 414 -18.58 21.71 1.89
C GLU A 414 -19.20 22.49 0.71
N MET A 415 -20.37 22.07 0.20
CA MET A 415 -21.11 22.78 -0.85
C MET A 415 -21.92 23.96 -0.33
N LEU A 416 -22.31 23.92 0.96
CA LEU A 416 -23.17 24.93 1.57
C LEU A 416 -22.46 26.27 1.76
N GLU A 417 -23.25 27.36 1.74
CA GLU A 417 -22.76 28.68 2.10
C GLU A 417 -22.42 28.79 3.59
N GLU A 418 -21.59 29.77 3.98
CA GLU A 418 -21.16 29.97 5.38
C GLU A 418 -22.37 30.10 6.33
N THR A 419 -23.39 30.87 5.94
CA THR A 419 -24.64 31.04 6.70
C THR A 419 -25.40 29.72 6.89
N GLU A 420 -25.49 28.90 5.85
CA GLU A 420 -26.14 27.59 5.90
C GLU A 420 -25.35 26.61 6.78
N THR A 421 -24.02 26.65 6.73
CA THR A 421 -23.17 25.80 7.59
C THR A 421 -23.30 26.17 9.07
N GLU A 422 -23.38 27.46 9.40
CA GLU A 422 -23.66 27.93 10.76
C GLU A 422 -25.04 27.48 11.24
N GLU A 423 -26.05 27.59 10.37
CA GLU A 423 -27.41 27.14 10.66
C GLU A 423 -27.47 25.62 10.88
N PHE A 424 -26.76 24.83 10.08
CA PHE A 424 -26.63 23.38 10.27
C PHE A 424 -25.99 23.04 11.61
N LEU A 425 -24.85 23.66 11.94
CA LEU A 425 -24.16 23.40 13.21
C LEU A 425 -25.03 23.75 14.42
N LYS A 426 -25.79 24.85 14.34
CA LYS A 426 -26.74 25.23 15.39
C LYS A 426 -27.86 24.20 15.55
N PHE A 427 -28.47 23.77 14.45
CA PHE A 427 -29.48 22.71 14.46
C PHE A 427 -28.97 21.42 15.10
N VAL A 428 -27.75 20.99 14.75
CA VAL A 428 -27.12 19.79 15.31
C VAL A 428 -26.94 19.93 16.83
N ALA A 429 -26.44 21.08 17.30
CA ALA A 429 -26.23 21.34 18.72
C ALA A 429 -27.56 21.30 19.50
N GLU A 430 -28.60 21.95 18.98
CA GLU A 430 -29.96 21.92 19.55
C GLU A 430 -30.48 20.48 19.61
N ARG A 431 -30.35 19.72 18.53
CA ARG A 431 -30.81 18.34 18.46
C ARG A 431 -30.13 17.42 19.48
N ILE A 432 -28.84 17.60 19.71
CA ILE A 432 -28.08 16.83 20.72
C ILE A 432 -28.56 17.16 22.14
N SER A 433 -28.89 18.42 22.41
CA SER A 433 -29.39 18.85 23.72
C SER A 433 -30.78 18.32 24.06
N GLU A 434 -31.59 17.99 23.05
CA GLU A 434 -32.90 17.36 23.22
C GLU A 434 -32.83 15.84 23.49
N MET A 435 -31.65 15.22 23.34
CA MET A 435 -31.51 13.77 23.48
C MET A 435 -31.66 13.31 24.93
N SER A 436 -32.28 12.15 25.13
CA SER A 436 -32.50 11.57 26.46
C SER A 436 -31.20 11.12 27.12
N GLU A 437 -30.88 11.67 28.29
CA GLU A 437 -29.79 11.23 29.16
C GLU A 437 -30.21 10.17 30.21
N GLU A 438 -31.50 9.85 30.28
CA GLU A 438 -32.07 8.96 31.31
C GLU A 438 -31.57 7.51 31.21
N THR A 439 -31.36 7.04 29.98
CA THR A 439 -30.91 5.66 29.71
C THR A 439 -29.43 5.63 29.34
N GLU A 440 -28.76 4.52 29.63
CA GLU A 440 -27.38 4.29 29.18
C GLU A 440 -27.27 4.31 27.65
N LYS A 441 -28.21 3.69 26.94
CA LYS A 441 -28.29 3.71 25.49
C LYS A 441 -28.41 5.15 24.94
N GLY A 442 -29.29 5.97 25.53
CA GLY A 442 -29.46 7.37 25.13
C GLY A 442 -28.18 8.19 25.32
N ARG A 443 -27.46 7.97 26.43
CA ARG A 443 -26.14 8.60 26.67
C ARG A 443 -25.09 8.17 25.66
N ILE A 444 -25.06 6.89 25.27
CA ILE A 444 -24.15 6.39 24.22
C ILE A 444 -24.47 7.04 22.88
N GLU A 445 -25.75 7.11 22.50
CA GLU A 445 -26.21 7.74 21.27
C GLU A 445 -25.90 9.25 21.25
N GLN A 446 -26.05 9.94 22.37
CA GLN A 446 -25.70 11.35 22.53
C GLN A 446 -24.19 11.58 22.39
N VAL A 447 -23.35 10.71 22.96
CA VAL A 447 -21.89 10.77 22.77
C VAL A 447 -21.53 10.60 21.30
N ALA A 448 -22.12 9.64 20.60
CA ALA A 448 -21.88 9.43 19.17
C ALA A 448 -22.31 10.64 18.32
N ALA A 449 -23.46 11.24 18.60
CA ALA A 449 -23.93 12.46 17.94
C ALA A 449 -23.02 13.66 18.23
N ALA A 450 -22.56 13.82 19.47
CA ALA A 450 -21.61 14.85 19.85
C ALA A 450 -20.27 14.70 19.13
N ILE A 451 -19.77 13.47 18.96
CA ILE A 451 -18.56 13.22 18.17
C ILE A 451 -18.74 13.67 16.72
N ASN A 452 -19.84 13.29 16.07
CA ASN A 452 -20.12 13.73 14.69
C ASN A 452 -20.22 15.25 14.60
N HIS A 453 -20.88 15.90 15.55
CA HIS A 453 -20.93 17.36 15.64
C HIS A 453 -19.54 17.99 15.72
N TYR A 454 -18.64 17.44 16.53
CA TYR A 454 -17.27 17.94 16.63
C TYR A 454 -16.44 17.66 15.39
N LYS A 455 -16.70 16.57 14.65
CA LYS A 455 -16.10 16.35 13.33
C LYS A 455 -16.58 17.42 12.33
N PHE A 456 -17.87 17.78 12.34
CA PHE A 456 -18.40 18.89 11.53
C PHE A 456 -17.80 20.25 11.93
N ILE A 457 -17.68 20.54 13.23
CA ILE A 457 -16.99 21.75 13.71
C ILE A 457 -15.55 21.77 13.22
N TYR A 458 -14.85 20.63 13.26
CA TYR A 458 -13.48 20.57 12.76
C TYR A 458 -13.43 20.93 11.27
N LEU A 459 -14.23 20.24 10.44
CA LEU A 459 -14.30 20.46 9.00
C LEU A 459 -14.63 21.91 8.63
N LEU A 460 -15.66 22.46 9.27
CA LEU A 460 -16.22 23.75 8.89
C LEU A 460 -15.46 24.93 9.52
N ASN A 461 -14.98 24.79 10.77
CA ASN A 461 -14.47 25.91 11.57
C ASN A 461 -12.99 25.82 11.96
N MET A 462 -12.39 24.62 12.01
CA MET A 462 -10.98 24.43 12.42
C MET A 462 -10.05 24.26 11.22
N SER A 463 -10.47 23.43 10.26
CA SER A 463 -9.71 23.17 9.03
C SER A 463 -9.42 24.44 8.21
N PRO A 464 -10.33 25.42 8.08
CA PRO A 464 -10.05 26.63 7.31
C PRO A 464 -9.11 27.64 7.97
N ILE A 465 -8.75 27.45 9.25
CA ILE A 465 -7.94 28.41 10.00
C ILE A 465 -6.57 28.55 9.31
N PRO A 466 -6.23 29.76 8.79
CA PRO A 466 -4.93 30.01 8.19
C PRO A 466 -3.87 30.35 9.25
N PRO A 467 -2.57 30.17 8.96
CA PRO A 467 -1.50 30.79 9.74
C PRO A 467 -1.46 32.31 9.52
N PRO A 468 -0.95 33.13 10.48
CA PRO A 468 -0.40 32.75 11.79
C PRO A 468 -1.46 32.61 12.89
N LEU A 469 -1.11 31.96 14.01
CA LEU A 469 -1.97 31.89 15.20
C LEU A 469 -2.15 33.28 15.84
N THR A 470 -3.37 33.81 15.80
CA THR A 470 -3.78 34.94 16.64
C THR A 470 -4.28 34.46 18.00
N GLU A 471 -4.34 35.34 19.01
CA GLU A 471 -4.88 34.98 20.33
C GLU A 471 -6.32 34.45 20.26
N GLU A 472 -7.13 35.02 19.37
CA GLU A 472 -8.50 34.57 19.11
C GLU A 472 -8.54 33.14 18.56
N VAL A 473 -7.66 32.84 17.60
CA VAL A 473 -7.54 31.49 17.02
C VAL A 473 -7.06 30.48 18.06
N ILE A 474 -6.08 30.85 18.89
CA ILE A 474 -5.60 30.01 20.00
C ILE A 474 -6.75 29.72 20.98
N SER A 475 -7.54 30.73 21.34
CA SER A 475 -8.71 30.58 22.21
C SER A 475 -9.73 29.61 21.61
N LYS A 476 -10.09 29.80 20.32
CA LYS A 476 -11.03 28.95 19.59
C LYS A 476 -10.57 27.49 19.52
N LEU A 477 -9.30 27.25 19.21
CA LEU A 477 -8.71 25.90 19.21
C LEU A 477 -8.72 25.28 20.61
N ASN A 478 -8.33 26.03 21.64
CA ASN A 478 -8.33 25.53 23.02
C ASN A 478 -9.74 25.18 23.52
N GLU A 479 -10.76 25.95 23.14
CA GLU A 479 -12.15 25.65 23.45
C GLU A 479 -12.61 24.35 22.78
N PHE A 480 -12.31 24.18 21.49
CA PHE A 480 -12.58 22.95 20.75
C PHE A 480 -11.91 21.73 21.40
N ILE A 481 -10.60 21.81 21.66
CA ILE A 481 -9.81 20.74 22.26
C ILE A 481 -10.36 20.38 23.65
N THR A 482 -10.62 21.39 24.48
CA THR A 482 -11.13 21.21 25.85
C THR A 482 -12.49 20.53 25.84
N SER A 483 -13.37 20.91 24.91
CA SER A 483 -14.72 20.36 24.87
C SER A 483 -14.76 18.95 24.28
N ALA A 484 -13.96 18.66 23.25
CA ALA A 484 -13.74 17.30 22.76
C ALA A 484 -13.19 16.38 23.87
N LEU A 485 -12.22 16.88 24.66
CA LEU A 485 -11.69 16.14 25.79
C LEU A 485 -12.72 15.91 26.91
N LYS A 486 -13.62 16.88 27.15
CA LYS A 486 -14.73 16.71 28.10
C LYS A 486 -15.65 15.56 27.67
N ILE A 487 -16.04 15.49 26.39
CA ILE A 487 -16.85 14.41 25.82
C ILE A 487 -16.20 13.05 26.07
N TYR A 488 -14.89 12.92 25.76
CA TYR A 488 -14.16 11.70 26.07
C TYR A 488 -14.25 11.34 27.55
N THR A 489 -13.92 12.27 28.45
CA THR A 489 -13.90 11.98 29.89
C THR A 489 -15.25 11.61 30.48
N SER A 490 -16.36 12.20 30.03
CA SER A 490 -17.70 11.85 30.51
C SER A 490 -18.15 10.48 29.99
N SER A 491 -17.75 10.13 28.78
CA SER A 491 -18.11 8.85 28.14
C SER A 491 -17.44 7.61 28.76
N LEU A 492 -16.31 7.77 29.47
CA LEU A 492 -15.56 6.65 30.05
C LEU A 492 -16.37 5.78 31.03
N SER A 493 -17.41 6.36 31.64
CA SER A 493 -18.32 5.63 32.54
C SER A 493 -19.22 4.63 31.81
N LEU A 494 -19.42 4.81 30.49
CA LEU A 494 -20.34 4.02 29.68
C LEU A 494 -19.69 2.73 29.16
N GLY A 495 -18.37 2.68 29.03
CA GLY A 495 -17.68 1.54 28.41
C GLY A 495 -17.28 0.40 29.34
N HIS A 496 -17.98 0.22 30.47
CA HIS A 496 -17.66 -0.82 31.45
C HIS A 496 -17.98 -2.25 30.98
N ASN A 497 -18.94 -2.40 30.06
CA ASN A 497 -19.35 -3.68 29.46
C ASN A 497 -18.69 -4.00 28.12
N LEU A 498 -17.73 -3.17 27.66
CA LEU A 498 -17.04 -3.37 26.38
C LEU A 498 -16.03 -4.52 26.47
N LEU A 499 -15.86 -5.25 25.36
CA LEU A 499 -14.79 -6.23 25.29
C LEU A 499 -13.43 -5.53 25.30
N PRO A 500 -12.34 -6.19 25.77
CA PRO A 500 -11.00 -5.60 25.74
C PRO A 500 -10.52 -5.19 24.34
N THR A 501 -11.11 -5.77 23.29
CA THR A 501 -10.85 -5.49 21.87
C THR A 501 -11.61 -4.30 21.33
N ASP A 502 -12.69 -3.87 21.99
CA ASP A 502 -13.53 -2.77 21.55
C ASP A 502 -12.94 -1.42 21.96
N THR A 503 -13.23 -0.39 21.17
CA THR A 503 -12.89 1.00 21.49
C THR A 503 -13.95 1.61 22.39
N GLN A 504 -13.55 2.50 23.31
CA GLN A 504 -14.50 3.26 24.12
C GLN A 504 -15.36 4.18 23.25
N TYR A 505 -16.60 4.44 23.67
CA TYR A 505 -17.55 5.25 22.91
C TYR A 505 -17.07 6.68 22.63
N GLY A 506 -16.20 7.25 23.49
CA GLY A 506 -15.65 8.60 23.33
C GLY A 506 -14.26 8.69 22.70
N ASP A 507 -13.67 7.58 22.23
CA ASP A 507 -12.29 7.56 21.74
C ASP A 507 -12.05 8.59 20.63
N ASP A 508 -12.97 8.68 19.66
CA ASP A 508 -12.88 9.66 18.57
C ASP A 508 -12.86 11.12 19.07
N ALA A 509 -13.52 11.43 20.19
CA ALA A 509 -13.46 12.77 20.79
C ALA A 509 -12.07 13.08 21.35
N ALA A 510 -11.40 12.08 21.94
CA ALA A 510 -10.00 12.23 22.35
C ALA A 510 -9.07 12.37 21.13
N LEU A 511 -9.30 11.63 20.05
CA LEU A 511 -8.56 11.79 18.79
C LEU A 511 -8.73 13.20 18.21
N LEU A 512 -9.96 13.74 18.18
CA LEU A 512 -10.23 15.11 17.74
C LEU A 512 -9.50 16.15 18.60
N SER A 513 -9.44 15.94 19.92
CA SER A 513 -8.65 16.82 20.80
C SER A 513 -7.15 16.80 20.44
N VAL A 514 -6.61 15.63 20.10
CA VAL A 514 -5.23 15.48 19.62
C VAL A 514 -5.03 16.15 18.25
N MET A 515 -5.99 16.04 17.33
CA MET A 515 -5.94 16.75 16.04
C MET A 515 -5.85 18.27 16.24
N GLY A 516 -6.64 18.82 17.17
CA GLY A 516 -6.56 20.25 17.52
C GLY A 516 -5.21 20.63 18.15
N LEU A 517 -4.64 19.79 19.01
CA LEU A 517 -3.33 20.01 19.63
C LEU A 517 -2.18 19.96 18.60
N VAL A 518 -2.20 18.98 17.68
CA VAL A 518 -1.23 18.90 16.58
C VAL A 518 -1.31 20.17 15.75
N ARG A 519 -2.53 20.62 15.41
CA ARG A 519 -2.73 21.87 14.67
C ARG A 519 -2.20 23.10 15.41
N LEU A 520 -2.42 23.18 16.72
CA LEU A 520 -1.88 24.25 17.57
C LEU A 520 -0.34 24.24 17.56
N SER A 521 0.28 23.05 17.59
CA SER A 521 1.73 22.89 17.48
C SER A 521 2.24 23.37 16.11
N THR A 522 1.63 22.91 15.02
CA THR A 522 2.11 23.17 13.64
C THR A 522 1.90 24.60 13.17
N LEU A 523 0.83 25.27 13.62
CA LEU A 523 0.54 26.66 13.25
C LEU A 523 1.34 27.67 14.09
N SER A 524 2.00 27.23 15.17
CA SER A 524 2.91 28.07 15.95
C SER A 524 4.19 28.34 15.16
N ASP A 525 4.74 29.56 15.24
CA ASP A 525 6.02 29.92 14.62
C ASP A 525 7.02 30.45 15.68
N PRO A 526 8.10 29.70 16.00
CA PRO A 526 8.36 28.32 15.56
C PRO A 526 7.37 27.32 16.20
N PRO A 527 7.20 26.11 15.61
CA PRO A 527 6.32 25.08 16.16
C PRO A 527 6.60 24.77 17.64
N SER A 528 5.54 24.75 18.45
CA SER A 528 5.64 24.51 19.89
C SER A 528 5.55 23.02 20.21
N PRO A 529 6.46 22.44 21.03
CA PRO A 529 6.38 21.03 21.42
C PRO A 529 5.34 20.76 22.51
N VAL A 530 4.87 21.78 23.23
CA VAL A 530 3.96 21.62 24.39
C VAL A 530 2.66 20.89 24.03
N PRO A 531 1.93 21.24 22.94
CA PRO A 531 0.72 20.52 22.55
C PRO A 531 0.99 19.06 22.16
N LEU A 532 2.18 18.74 21.66
CA LEU A 532 2.58 17.36 21.36
C LEU A 532 2.76 16.54 22.64
N TYR A 533 3.35 17.10 23.70
CA TYR A 533 3.41 16.45 25.02
C TYR A 533 2.01 16.20 25.58
N GLN A 534 1.11 17.19 25.52
CA GLN A 534 -0.28 17.02 25.93
C GLN A 534 -0.96 15.88 25.15
N SER A 535 -0.70 15.81 23.84
CA SER A 535 -1.20 14.73 22.98
C SER A 535 -0.69 13.36 23.42
N THR A 536 0.60 13.22 23.80
CA THR A 536 1.11 11.94 24.32
C THR A 536 0.42 11.48 25.60
N ILE A 537 0.06 12.41 26.50
CA ILE A 537 -0.66 12.09 27.75
C ILE A 537 -2.07 11.60 27.43
N ILE A 538 -2.79 12.31 26.55
CA ILE A 538 -4.15 11.93 26.12
C ILE A 538 -4.14 10.56 25.44
N LEU A 539 -3.24 10.34 24.48
CA LEU A 539 -3.14 9.07 23.75
C LEU A 539 -2.75 7.89 24.64
N ASN A 540 -1.81 8.08 25.58
CA ASN A 540 -1.48 7.02 26.54
C ASN A 540 -2.66 6.70 27.46
N THR A 541 -3.38 7.71 27.92
CA THR A 541 -4.58 7.54 28.76
C THR A 541 -5.68 6.80 27.99
N LEU A 542 -5.90 7.16 26.71
CA LEU A 542 -6.80 6.45 25.81
C LEU A 542 -6.38 4.98 25.68
N LEU A 543 -5.10 4.70 25.42
CA LEU A 543 -4.59 3.35 25.22
C LEU A 543 -4.60 2.48 26.49
N GLN A 544 -4.77 3.05 27.68
CA GLN A 544 -5.02 2.28 28.90
C GLN A 544 -6.43 1.67 28.91
N LYS A 545 -7.41 2.36 28.31
CA LYS A 545 -8.81 1.95 28.23
C LYS A 545 -9.13 1.20 26.93
N SER A 546 -8.56 1.63 25.81
CA SER A 546 -8.74 1.05 24.48
C SER A 546 -7.40 0.55 23.93
N LYS A 547 -6.94 -0.60 24.44
CA LYS A 547 -5.57 -1.12 24.22
C LYS A 547 -5.21 -1.35 22.75
N HIS A 548 -6.21 -1.62 21.93
CA HIS A 548 -6.07 -1.98 20.51
C HIS A 548 -6.50 -0.86 19.56
N ASN A 549 -6.76 0.36 20.06
CA ASN A 549 -7.11 1.48 19.20
C ASN A 549 -5.93 1.86 18.29
N TYR A 550 -6.01 1.44 17.02
CA TYR A 550 -4.92 1.60 16.06
C TYR A 550 -4.69 3.05 15.65
N GLN A 551 -5.75 3.88 15.63
CA GLN A 551 -5.66 5.32 15.36
C GLN A 551 -4.75 6.00 16.39
N ALA A 552 -5.00 5.71 17.69
CA ALA A 552 -4.20 6.24 18.78
C ALA A 552 -2.76 5.70 18.75
N LEU A 553 -2.55 4.43 18.39
CA LEU A 553 -1.21 3.84 18.25
C LEU A 553 -0.41 4.51 17.13
N LEU A 554 -1.00 4.72 15.95
CA LEU A 554 -0.34 5.36 14.80
C LEU A 554 0.03 6.81 15.10
N LEU A 555 -0.90 7.58 15.67
CA LEU A 555 -0.65 8.96 16.10
C LEU A 555 0.43 9.03 17.17
N LEU A 556 0.39 8.14 18.17
CA LEU A 556 1.38 8.14 19.24
C LEU A 556 2.79 7.82 18.72
N VAL A 557 2.91 6.87 17.79
CA VAL A 557 4.20 6.58 17.11
C VAL A 557 4.73 7.84 16.45
N ARG A 558 3.92 8.53 15.64
CA ARG A 558 4.36 9.74 14.91
C ARG A 558 4.68 10.91 15.83
N ILE A 559 3.88 11.15 16.86
CA ILE A 559 4.13 12.21 17.84
C ILE A 559 5.43 11.92 18.62
N TYR A 560 5.68 10.66 18.99
CA TYR A 560 6.96 10.29 19.59
C TYR A 560 8.13 10.48 18.65
N LEU A 561 7.96 10.19 17.36
CA LEU A 561 8.99 10.51 16.36
C LEU A 561 9.22 12.02 16.29
N LEU A 562 8.18 12.86 16.21
CA LEU A 562 8.31 14.32 16.17
C LEU A 562 9.05 14.89 17.39
N LEU A 563 8.73 14.36 18.58
CA LEU A 563 9.39 14.68 19.84
C LEU A 563 10.80 14.06 19.97
N GLY A 564 11.26 13.28 18.98
CA GLY A 564 12.54 12.57 18.97
C GLY A 564 12.66 11.46 20.01
N ALA A 565 11.55 11.07 20.65
CA ALA A 565 11.44 9.95 21.58
C ALA A 565 11.31 8.61 20.81
N VAL A 566 12.24 8.36 19.88
CA VAL A 566 12.23 7.19 19.00
C VAL A 566 12.23 5.85 19.75
N PRO A 567 12.95 5.66 20.89
CA PRO A 567 12.82 4.45 21.69
C PRO A 567 11.39 4.11 22.13
N LEU A 568 10.60 5.11 22.54
CA LEU A 568 9.18 4.90 22.89
C LEU A 568 8.34 4.55 21.66
N ALA A 569 8.57 5.22 20.52
CA ALA A 569 7.91 4.87 19.26
C ALA A 569 8.16 3.39 18.88
N MET A 570 9.38 2.89 19.07
CA MET A 570 9.79 1.50 18.83
C MET A 570 9.17 0.49 19.81
N GLU A 571 8.67 0.95 20.96
CA GLU A 571 7.93 0.11 21.93
C GLU A 571 6.44 0.07 21.64
N ILE A 572 5.88 1.17 21.13
CA ILE A 572 4.47 1.25 20.75
C ILE A 572 4.20 0.53 19.43
N TYR A 573 5.03 0.73 18.42
CA TYR A 573 4.80 0.23 17.06
C TYR A 573 4.50 -1.29 16.98
N PRO A 574 5.22 -2.19 17.69
CA PRO A 574 4.91 -3.62 17.66
C PRO A 574 3.48 -3.99 18.10
N ARG A 575 2.80 -3.12 18.87
CA ARG A 575 1.40 -3.34 19.29
C ARG A 575 0.42 -3.31 18.12
N LEU A 576 0.78 -2.65 17.01
CA LEU A 576 -0.02 -2.63 15.77
C LEU A 576 -0.03 -3.99 15.07
N ASN A 577 0.93 -4.89 15.38
CA ASN A 577 1.01 -6.24 14.80
C ASN A 577 1.04 -6.24 13.25
N ILE A 578 1.71 -5.25 12.65
CA ILE A 578 1.85 -5.06 11.20
C ILE A 578 2.50 -6.29 10.56
N LYS A 579 1.83 -6.90 9.58
CA LYS A 579 2.28 -8.14 8.92
C LYS A 579 2.03 -8.12 7.42
N GLN A 580 2.84 -8.89 6.70
CA GLN A 580 2.68 -9.15 5.26
C GLN A 580 2.52 -7.84 4.47
N ILE A 581 1.46 -7.70 3.67
CA ILE A 581 1.21 -6.54 2.82
C ILE A 581 1.13 -5.22 3.62
N GLN A 582 0.77 -5.27 4.91
CA GLN A 582 0.76 -4.08 5.75
C GLN A 582 2.16 -3.48 5.94
N ASN A 583 3.25 -4.24 5.72
CA ASN A 583 4.59 -3.67 5.73
C ASN A 583 4.88 -2.77 4.52
N ASP A 584 4.19 -2.98 3.41
CA ASP A 584 4.28 -2.13 2.22
C ASP A 584 3.39 -0.88 2.38
N THR A 585 2.26 -1.01 3.07
CA THR A 585 1.28 0.07 3.19
C THR A 585 1.45 0.92 4.46
N LEU A 586 1.81 0.34 5.62
CA LEU A 586 1.77 1.00 6.94
C LEU A 586 3.13 1.12 7.65
N ALA A 587 4.16 0.36 7.26
CA ALA A 587 5.44 0.43 7.97
C ALA A 587 6.13 1.80 7.88
N HIS A 588 5.74 2.62 6.89
CA HIS A 588 6.20 3.98 6.71
C HIS A 588 5.91 4.92 7.90
N PHE A 589 4.97 4.56 8.79
CA PHE A 589 4.70 5.29 10.03
C PHE A 589 5.89 5.29 11.00
N LEU A 590 6.71 4.23 11.00
CA LEU A 590 7.92 4.11 11.83
C LEU A 590 9.21 4.08 11.01
N LEU A 591 9.26 3.28 9.94
CA LEU A 591 10.52 2.88 9.31
C LEU A 591 11.12 3.95 8.39
N THR A 592 10.34 4.96 7.99
CA THR A 592 10.83 6.08 7.17
C THR A 592 11.98 6.80 7.89
N ARG A 593 13.17 6.84 7.28
CA ARG A 593 14.39 7.44 7.85
C ARG A 593 14.87 6.80 9.17
N ILE A 594 14.42 5.59 9.51
CA ILE A 594 14.71 5.00 10.82
C ILE A 594 16.21 4.82 11.10
N SER A 595 17.02 4.58 10.07
CA SER A 595 18.48 4.48 10.20
C SER A 595 19.14 5.84 10.52
N ALA A 596 18.51 6.95 10.15
CA ALA A 596 18.95 8.30 10.53
C ALA A 596 18.34 8.77 11.86
N LEU A 597 17.21 8.20 12.28
CA LEU A 597 16.56 8.57 13.54
C LEU A 597 17.12 7.81 14.75
N HIS A 598 17.39 6.50 14.61
CA HIS A 598 17.82 5.67 15.74
C HIS A 598 18.70 4.47 15.31
N PRO A 599 19.91 4.73 14.76
CA PRO A 599 20.81 3.68 14.26
C PRO A 599 21.39 2.78 15.34
N SER A 600 21.50 3.25 16.58
CA SER A 600 22.12 2.51 17.69
C SER A 600 21.25 1.38 18.27
N SER A 601 20.01 1.23 17.80
CA SER A 601 19.06 0.28 18.37
C SER A 601 19.20 -1.13 17.79
N ASN A 602 19.25 -2.12 18.69
CA ASN A 602 19.16 -3.54 18.34
C ASN A 602 17.79 -3.94 17.77
N LYS A 603 16.75 -3.12 17.96
CA LYS A 603 15.39 -3.42 17.48
C LYS A 603 15.17 -2.97 16.02
N THR A 604 15.97 -2.03 15.50
CA THR A 604 15.77 -1.45 14.17
C THR A 604 16.01 -2.46 13.04
N GLU A 605 17.10 -3.21 13.11
CA GLU A 605 17.43 -4.20 12.08
C GLU A 605 16.39 -5.34 11.96
N PRO A 606 15.93 -5.98 13.06
CA PRO A 606 14.84 -6.96 12.98
C PRO A 606 13.56 -6.45 12.32
N LEU A 607 13.15 -5.21 12.62
CA LEU A 607 11.95 -4.61 12.03
C LEU A 607 12.13 -4.35 10.52
N LEU A 608 13.28 -3.84 10.09
CA LEU A 608 13.59 -3.66 8.67
C LEU A 608 13.62 -5.01 7.93
N LYS A 609 14.21 -6.04 8.54
CA LYS A 609 14.24 -7.40 7.97
C LYS A 609 12.84 -7.99 7.80
N GLU A 610 11.96 -7.82 8.78
CA GLU A 610 10.57 -8.28 8.67
C GLU A 610 9.79 -7.48 7.62
N ALA A 611 10.02 -6.17 7.52
CA ALA A 611 9.38 -5.33 6.51
C ALA A 611 9.81 -5.67 5.07
N LEU A 612 11.07 -6.10 4.87
CA LEU A 612 11.56 -6.54 3.55
C LEU A 612 10.99 -7.89 3.13
N LYS A 613 10.72 -8.80 4.08
CA LYS A 613 10.32 -10.19 3.83
C LYS A 613 9.10 -10.36 2.91
N ILE A 614 8.19 -9.38 2.87
CA ILE A 614 7.01 -9.41 2.00
C ILE A 614 7.38 -9.43 0.52
N TYR A 615 8.47 -8.77 0.12
CA TYR A 615 8.87 -8.70 -1.29
C TYR A 615 9.41 -10.05 -1.79
N GLU A 616 10.26 -10.73 -1.01
CA GLU A 616 10.70 -12.09 -1.33
C GLU A 616 9.54 -13.09 -1.29
N THR A 617 8.63 -12.93 -0.32
CA THR A 617 7.47 -13.82 -0.19
C THR A 617 6.53 -13.68 -1.39
N SER A 618 6.21 -12.45 -1.80
CA SER A 618 5.38 -12.17 -2.98
C SER A 618 6.03 -12.72 -4.25
N ARG A 619 7.35 -12.51 -4.44
CA ARG A 619 8.09 -13.03 -5.59
C ARG A 619 7.99 -14.55 -5.74
N VAL A 620 7.86 -15.29 -4.63
CA VAL A 620 7.74 -16.75 -4.62
C VAL A 620 6.29 -17.23 -4.71
N GLN A 621 5.36 -16.58 -4.00
CA GLN A 621 3.98 -17.05 -3.88
C GLN A 621 3.09 -16.67 -5.07
N THR A 622 3.20 -15.44 -5.59
CA THR A 622 2.32 -14.93 -6.64
C THR A 622 2.36 -15.77 -7.92
N PRO A 623 3.52 -16.26 -8.41
CA PRO A 623 3.55 -17.15 -9.57
C PRO A 623 2.85 -18.50 -9.32
N GLY A 624 2.83 -18.98 -8.07
CA GLY A 624 2.05 -20.16 -7.68
C GLY A 624 0.54 -19.91 -7.73
N MET A 625 0.09 -18.73 -7.32
CA MET A 625 -1.32 -18.33 -7.39
C MET A 625 -1.80 -18.18 -8.83
N LEU A 626 -0.95 -17.68 -9.74
CA LEU A 626 -1.25 -17.65 -11.17
C LEU A 626 -1.52 -19.05 -11.72
N VAL A 627 -0.65 -20.02 -11.43
CA VAL A 627 -0.87 -21.43 -11.84
C VAL A 627 -2.20 -21.96 -11.28
N LEU A 628 -2.49 -21.70 -10.00
CA LEU A 628 -3.75 -22.13 -9.39
C LEU A 628 -4.98 -21.49 -10.05
N ALA A 629 -4.89 -20.22 -10.45
CA ALA A 629 -5.96 -19.53 -11.17
C ALA A 629 -6.25 -20.18 -12.52
N TYR A 630 -5.22 -20.65 -13.25
CA TYR A 630 -5.41 -21.38 -14.50
C TYR A 630 -6.15 -22.70 -14.24
N GLU A 631 -5.73 -23.45 -13.22
CA GLU A 631 -6.31 -24.74 -12.87
C GLU A 631 -7.75 -24.64 -12.36
N ARG A 632 -8.12 -23.52 -11.72
CA ARG A 632 -9.47 -23.25 -11.20
C ARG A 632 -10.39 -22.48 -12.15
N GLY A 633 -9.87 -21.98 -13.27
CA GLY A 633 -10.64 -21.17 -14.22
C GLY A 633 -10.97 -19.75 -13.71
N SER A 634 -10.20 -19.23 -12.74
CA SER A 634 -10.38 -17.89 -12.15
C SER A 634 -9.67 -16.81 -12.98
N TYR A 635 -10.02 -16.71 -14.26
CA TYR A 635 -9.27 -15.89 -15.22
C TYR A 635 -9.31 -14.39 -14.92
N ALA A 636 -10.45 -13.86 -14.47
CA ALA A 636 -10.60 -12.43 -14.18
C ALA A 636 -9.67 -11.95 -13.06
N GLN A 637 -9.30 -12.83 -12.12
CA GLN A 637 -8.39 -12.50 -11.01
C GLN A 637 -6.91 -12.49 -11.42
N MET A 638 -6.55 -13.10 -12.57
CA MET A 638 -5.16 -13.23 -12.98
C MET A 638 -4.49 -11.88 -13.24
N MET A 639 -5.21 -10.93 -13.84
CA MET A 639 -4.66 -9.60 -14.09
C MET A 639 -4.36 -8.87 -12.78
N GLY A 640 -5.26 -8.99 -11.80
CA GLY A 640 -5.02 -8.48 -10.44
C GLY A 640 -3.81 -9.13 -9.75
N PHE A 641 -3.54 -10.42 -9.96
CA PHE A 641 -2.33 -11.07 -9.43
C PHE A 641 -1.05 -10.56 -10.09
N VAL A 642 -1.07 -10.30 -11.41
CA VAL A 642 0.08 -9.72 -12.11
C VAL A 642 0.31 -8.29 -11.65
N GLU A 643 -0.74 -7.46 -11.62
CA GLU A 643 -0.67 -6.09 -11.13
C GLU A 643 -0.15 -6.04 -9.69
N PHE A 644 -0.66 -6.91 -8.82
CA PHE A 644 -0.18 -7.02 -7.44
C PHE A 644 1.32 -7.37 -7.38
N ALA A 645 1.79 -8.32 -8.18
CA ALA A 645 3.21 -8.68 -8.25
C ALA A 645 4.06 -7.49 -8.70
N ASP A 646 3.63 -6.79 -9.75
CA ASP A 646 4.31 -5.65 -10.33
C ASP A 646 4.37 -4.49 -9.31
N ARG A 647 3.23 -4.17 -8.67
CA ARG A 647 3.14 -3.13 -7.63
C ARG A 647 4.02 -3.40 -6.43
N VAL A 648 4.05 -4.63 -5.93
CA VAL A 648 4.89 -4.99 -4.78
C VAL A 648 6.37 -5.01 -5.17
N SER A 649 6.71 -5.50 -6.37
CA SER A 649 8.11 -5.54 -6.83
C SER A 649 8.68 -4.15 -7.13
N GLY A 650 7.86 -3.25 -7.68
CA GLY A 650 8.18 -1.85 -7.98
C GLY A 650 7.92 -0.88 -6.83
N SER A 651 7.60 -1.37 -5.61
CA SER A 651 7.25 -0.51 -4.48
C SER A 651 8.38 0.42 -4.06
N VAL A 652 8.10 1.71 -3.90
CA VAL A 652 9.02 2.71 -3.31
C VAL A 652 9.49 2.27 -1.93
N CYS A 653 8.62 1.66 -1.12
CA CYS A 653 8.98 1.18 0.22
C CYS A 653 10.07 0.10 0.16
N ARG A 654 10.07 -0.77 -0.86
CA ARG A 654 11.15 -1.76 -1.07
C ARG A 654 12.50 -1.09 -1.22
N GLY A 655 12.56 -0.07 -2.08
CA GLY A 655 13.77 0.72 -2.31
C GLY A 655 14.22 1.42 -1.03
N MET A 656 13.29 2.07 -0.33
CA MET A 656 13.57 2.75 0.94
C MET A 656 14.15 1.80 1.99
N TRP A 657 13.53 0.64 2.24
CA TRP A 657 14.01 -0.31 3.25
C TRP A 657 15.39 -0.87 2.92
N GLU A 658 15.71 -1.08 1.64
CA GLU A 658 17.04 -1.50 1.20
C GLU A 658 18.11 -0.42 1.39
N ILE A 659 17.76 0.87 1.24
CA ILE A 659 18.65 2.00 1.55
C ILE A 659 18.84 2.14 3.06
N GLU A 660 17.76 2.14 3.84
CA GLU A 660 17.80 2.24 5.31
C GLU A 660 18.64 1.11 5.92
N LYS A 661 18.51 -0.11 5.40
CA LYS A 661 19.27 -1.28 5.82
C LYS A 661 20.77 -1.14 5.52
N ARG A 662 21.16 -0.62 4.34
CA ARG A 662 22.57 -0.35 4.01
C ARG A 662 23.17 0.76 4.88
N ARG A 663 22.44 1.87 5.03
CA ARG A 663 22.81 2.98 5.92
C ARG A 663 23.00 2.52 7.35
N LEU A 664 22.09 1.68 7.87
CA LEU A 664 22.17 1.12 9.21
C LEU A 664 23.46 0.29 9.42
N ALA A 665 23.81 -0.60 8.49
CA ALA A 665 25.05 -1.36 8.56
C ALA A 665 26.31 -0.49 8.51
N ARG A 666 26.25 0.66 7.82
CA ARG A 666 27.37 1.60 7.76
C ARG A 666 27.56 2.37 9.05
N LEU A 667 26.46 2.86 9.63
CA LEU A 667 26.45 3.54 10.92
C LEU A 667 26.73 2.58 12.09
N ARG A 668 26.48 1.28 11.89
CA ARG A 668 26.73 0.22 12.85
C ARG A 668 27.51 -0.96 12.22
N PRO A 669 28.85 -0.86 12.15
CA PRO A 669 29.69 -1.84 11.45
C PRO A 669 29.59 -3.28 11.95
N SER A 670 29.13 -3.51 13.20
CA SER A 670 28.89 -4.86 13.72
C SER A 670 27.83 -5.64 12.94
N LEU A 671 26.94 -4.94 12.22
CA LEU A 671 25.91 -5.54 11.36
C LEU A 671 26.40 -5.83 9.93
N ALA A 672 27.45 -5.14 9.47
CA ALA A 672 27.91 -5.22 8.09
C ALA A 672 28.34 -6.64 7.67
N ALA A 673 28.97 -7.40 8.56
CA ALA A 673 29.40 -8.78 8.29
C ALA A 673 28.25 -9.78 8.14
N GLN A 674 27.03 -9.45 8.60
CA GLN A 674 25.88 -10.34 8.65
C GLN A 674 24.83 -10.04 7.57
N GLN A 675 25.06 -9.02 6.74
CA GLN A 675 24.03 -8.45 5.88
C GLN A 675 24.13 -8.97 4.44
N LYS A 676 23.08 -9.65 3.99
CA LYS A 676 22.85 -9.90 2.56
C LYS A 676 22.03 -8.75 1.99
N ASN A 677 22.62 -7.99 1.08
CA ASN A 677 21.96 -6.87 0.40
C ASN A 677 20.99 -7.37 -0.67
N GLY A 678 19.82 -6.72 -0.77
CA GLY A 678 18.87 -6.93 -1.85
C GLY A 678 19.20 -6.06 -3.07
N GLU A 679 18.35 -6.11 -4.09
CA GLU A 679 18.52 -5.34 -5.32
C GLU A 679 18.10 -3.87 -5.14
N LEU A 680 18.98 -2.94 -5.55
CA LEU A 680 18.71 -1.50 -5.56
C LEU A 680 17.82 -1.11 -6.75
N MET A 681 16.94 -0.11 -6.56
CA MET A 681 16.13 0.46 -7.64
C MET A 681 17.02 1.08 -8.72
N ARG A 682 16.77 0.78 -9.99
CA ARG A 682 17.54 1.29 -11.13
C ARG A 682 16.88 2.54 -11.71
N ASP A 683 17.63 3.32 -12.48
CA ASP A 683 17.09 4.54 -13.10
C ASP A 683 16.08 4.20 -14.22
N ASP A 684 16.32 3.10 -14.94
CA ASP A 684 15.49 2.54 -16.01
C ASP A 684 14.30 1.70 -15.52
N ASP A 685 14.07 1.62 -14.20
CA ASP A 685 12.84 1.03 -13.68
C ASP A 685 11.68 2.00 -13.98
N GLU A 686 10.79 1.59 -14.89
CA GLU A 686 9.66 2.41 -15.39
C GLU A 686 8.39 2.32 -14.51
N ASN A 687 8.20 1.19 -13.81
CA ASN A 687 6.97 0.91 -13.05
C ASN A 687 7.21 0.99 -11.54
N ILE A 688 7.26 2.22 -11.01
CA ILE A 688 7.45 2.48 -9.58
C ILE A 688 6.12 2.84 -8.94
N TRP A 689 5.82 2.19 -7.81
CA TRP A 689 4.53 2.28 -7.16
C TRP A 689 4.66 2.77 -5.72
N ASP A 690 3.84 3.75 -5.35
CA ASP A 690 3.66 4.12 -3.96
C ASP A 690 2.39 3.46 -3.42
N ASN A 691 2.56 2.42 -2.61
CA ASN A 691 1.45 1.67 -2.01
C ASN A 691 1.16 2.09 -0.56
N ARG A 692 1.79 3.17 -0.06
CA ARG A 692 1.59 3.63 1.31
C ARG A 692 0.15 4.12 1.52
N ASP A 693 -0.45 3.71 2.63
CA ASP A 693 -1.79 4.15 3.02
C ASP A 693 -1.68 5.35 3.99
N PHE A 694 -1.86 6.55 3.43
CA PHE A 694 -1.90 7.80 4.18
C PHE A 694 -3.31 8.14 4.70
N SER A 695 -4.33 7.40 4.26
CA SER A 695 -5.74 7.63 4.61
C SER A 695 -6.20 6.85 5.84
N VAL A 696 -5.36 5.93 6.34
CA VAL A 696 -5.66 5.10 7.51
C VAL A 696 -5.94 5.91 8.78
N VAL A 697 -5.36 7.11 8.92
CA VAL A 697 -5.58 7.97 10.09
C VAL A 697 -6.79 8.87 9.86
N ILE A 698 -7.63 9.01 10.88
CA ILE A 698 -8.80 9.91 10.82
C ILE A 698 -8.41 11.31 10.34
N SER A 699 -9.15 11.82 9.35
CA SER A 699 -8.99 13.19 8.86
C SER A 699 -10.35 13.85 8.75
N CYS A 700 -10.45 15.05 9.33
CA CYS A 700 -11.62 15.91 9.23
C CYS A 700 -11.27 17.21 8.48
N GLU A 701 -10.17 17.21 7.73
CA GLU A 701 -9.75 18.38 6.93
C GLU A 701 -10.72 18.57 5.74
N ARG A 702 -10.90 19.83 5.32
CA ARG A 702 -11.61 20.14 4.07
C ARG A 702 -10.88 19.55 2.88
N SER A 703 -11.63 19.24 1.84
CA SER A 703 -11.10 18.72 0.57
C SER A 703 -10.07 19.65 -0.09
N THR A 704 -10.14 20.95 0.18
CA THR A 704 -9.18 21.96 -0.30
C THR A 704 -7.86 22.01 0.47
N ASN A 705 -7.78 21.38 1.64
CA ASN A 705 -6.61 21.41 2.52
C ASN A 705 -5.83 20.09 2.42
N PRO A 706 -4.51 20.10 2.72
CA PRO A 706 -3.75 18.87 2.84
C PRO A 706 -4.35 17.93 3.89
N PRO A 707 -4.32 16.60 3.67
CA PRO A 707 -4.78 15.63 4.65
C PRO A 707 -4.11 15.79 6.02
N PHE A 708 -4.84 15.46 7.08
CA PHE A 708 -4.34 15.60 8.45
C PHE A 708 -3.03 14.82 8.69
N GLU A 709 -2.81 13.68 8.02
CA GLU A 709 -1.56 12.89 8.12
C GLU A 709 -0.29 13.71 7.82
N GLU A 710 -0.38 14.68 6.91
CA GLU A 710 0.76 15.51 6.53
C GLU A 710 1.26 16.39 7.69
N THR A 711 0.35 16.80 8.58
CA THR A 711 0.64 17.74 9.67
C THR A 711 1.56 17.17 10.74
N PHE A 712 1.61 15.84 10.89
CA PHE A 712 2.45 15.15 11.86
C PHE A 712 3.50 14.22 11.22
N ARG A 713 3.74 14.37 9.91
CA ARG A 713 4.72 13.58 9.16
C ARG A 713 6.16 13.97 9.53
N VAL A 714 7.06 12.98 9.53
CA VAL A 714 8.49 13.20 9.78
C VAL A 714 9.20 13.62 8.49
N GLY A 715 9.17 14.93 8.22
CA GLY A 715 9.80 15.54 7.05
C GLY A 715 9.08 15.27 5.74
N ALA A 716 9.73 15.67 4.64
CA ALA A 716 9.26 15.45 3.28
C ALA A 716 9.01 13.96 2.97
N THR A 717 7.98 13.65 2.18
CA THR A 717 7.65 12.27 1.79
C THR A 717 8.66 11.75 0.79
N PRO A 718 9.46 10.71 1.12
CA PRO A 718 10.33 10.08 0.15
C PRO A 718 9.49 9.44 -0.95
N GLY A 719 9.78 9.69 -2.22
CA GLY A 719 9.12 9.09 -3.38
C GLY A 719 10.12 8.35 -4.27
N GLU A 720 9.81 8.32 -5.56
CA GLU A 720 10.66 7.71 -6.58
C GLU A 720 12.04 8.36 -6.64
N ASN A 721 12.11 9.69 -6.65
CA ASN A 721 13.38 10.40 -6.81
C ASN A 721 14.28 10.20 -5.59
N TRP A 722 13.71 10.16 -4.39
CA TRP A 722 14.43 9.81 -3.17
C TRP A 722 15.04 8.41 -3.26
N ALA A 723 14.24 7.42 -3.67
CA ALA A 723 14.69 6.05 -3.78
C ALA A 723 15.76 5.88 -4.89
N LYS A 724 15.58 6.49 -6.06
CA LYS A 724 16.57 6.47 -7.17
C LYS A 724 17.85 7.21 -6.79
N GLY A 725 17.74 8.39 -6.17
CA GLY A 725 18.88 9.22 -5.76
C GLY A 725 19.77 8.51 -4.74
N PHE A 726 19.20 7.97 -3.66
CA PHE A 726 19.98 7.21 -2.70
C PHE A 726 20.40 5.82 -3.21
N SER A 727 19.66 5.19 -4.13
CA SER A 727 20.15 3.99 -4.84
C SER A 727 21.40 4.30 -5.67
N ALA A 728 21.48 5.48 -6.29
CA ALA A 728 22.68 5.92 -7.02
C ALA A 728 23.88 6.14 -6.08
N VAL A 729 23.64 6.70 -4.88
CA VAL A 729 24.65 6.79 -3.82
C VAL A 729 25.15 5.39 -3.41
N GLU A 730 24.24 4.46 -3.12
CA GLU A 730 24.63 3.10 -2.70
C GLU A 730 25.39 2.34 -3.78
N ARG A 731 25.05 2.53 -5.06
CA ARG A 731 25.85 1.98 -6.18
C ARG A 731 27.27 2.53 -6.22
N LEU A 732 27.43 3.82 -5.93
CA LEU A 732 28.77 4.43 -5.84
C LEU A 732 29.56 3.85 -4.66
N VAL A 733 28.91 3.54 -3.55
CA VAL A 733 29.54 2.84 -2.42
C VAL A 733 29.93 1.41 -2.78
N GLU A 734 29.04 0.67 -3.45
CA GLU A 734 29.32 -0.69 -3.95
C GLU A 734 30.53 -0.69 -4.91
N TYR A 735 30.65 0.32 -5.77
CA TYR A 735 31.82 0.53 -6.63
C TYR A 735 33.14 0.70 -5.84
N PHE A 736 33.12 1.44 -4.72
CA PHE A 736 34.31 1.60 -3.88
C PHE A 736 34.70 0.30 -3.17
N LEU A 737 33.74 -0.57 -2.86
CA LEU A 737 33.98 -1.83 -2.13
C LEU A 737 34.55 -2.95 -3.02
N ASP A 738 34.18 -3.03 -4.30
CA ASP A 738 34.66 -4.07 -5.21
C ASP A 738 34.99 -3.51 -6.61
N LEU A 739 36.21 -3.02 -6.76
CA LEU A 739 36.75 -2.46 -8.02
C LEU A 739 36.84 -3.47 -9.17
N ASN A 740 36.70 -4.78 -8.90
CA ASN A 740 36.89 -5.84 -9.90
C ASN A 740 35.59 -6.51 -10.34
N GLN A 741 34.47 -6.36 -9.61
CA GLN A 741 33.22 -7.09 -9.90
C GLN A 741 32.24 -6.39 -10.83
N VAL A 742 32.38 -5.09 -11.08
CA VAL A 742 31.44 -4.37 -11.94
C VAL A 742 32.19 -3.47 -12.89
N GLY A 743 31.81 -3.49 -14.17
CA GLY A 743 32.50 -2.82 -15.26
C GLY A 743 32.86 -1.36 -14.93
N ASN A 744 33.95 -0.88 -15.52
CA ASN A 744 34.55 0.45 -15.34
C ASN A 744 33.61 1.66 -15.59
N SER A 745 32.29 1.48 -15.75
CA SER A 745 31.29 2.45 -16.17
C SER A 745 30.22 2.82 -15.11
N ILE A 746 30.19 2.23 -13.90
CA ILE A 746 29.15 2.57 -12.90
C ILE A 746 29.09 4.08 -12.57
N PRO A 747 30.21 4.78 -12.31
CA PRO A 747 30.14 6.19 -11.93
C PRO A 747 29.48 7.10 -13.00
N GLU A 748 29.57 6.72 -14.28
CA GLU A 748 28.96 7.46 -15.40
C GLU A 748 27.44 7.36 -15.42
N HIS A 749 26.85 6.31 -14.84
CA HIS A 749 25.39 6.17 -14.71
C HIS A 749 24.84 6.86 -13.45
N VAL A 750 25.67 7.03 -12.41
CA VAL A 750 25.27 7.70 -11.16
C VAL A 750 25.10 9.21 -11.35
N LEU A 751 26.02 9.84 -12.09
CA LEU A 751 26.06 11.29 -12.23
C LEU A 751 24.81 11.89 -12.92
N PRO A 752 24.29 11.32 -14.03
CA PRO A 752 23.06 11.80 -14.67
C PRO A 752 21.85 11.76 -13.73
N VAL A 753 21.70 10.70 -12.94
CA VAL A 753 20.59 10.53 -11.98
C VAL A 753 20.61 11.64 -10.93
N LEU A 754 21.76 11.83 -10.27
CA LEU A 754 21.92 12.87 -9.26
C LEU A 754 21.73 14.27 -9.85
N SER A 755 22.26 14.52 -11.05
CA SER A 755 22.14 15.82 -11.72
C SER A 755 20.69 16.14 -12.11
N ARG A 756 19.95 15.14 -12.64
CA ARG A 756 18.54 15.27 -12.97
C ARG A 756 17.71 15.60 -11.74
N ILE A 757 17.91 14.85 -10.65
CA ILE A 757 17.18 15.03 -9.39
C ILE A 757 17.47 16.41 -8.78
N LEU A 758 18.74 16.80 -8.66
CA LEU A 758 19.13 18.10 -8.06
C LEU A 758 18.70 19.32 -8.90
N ALA A 759 18.48 19.16 -10.20
CA ALA A 759 17.99 20.23 -11.08
C ALA A 759 16.47 20.39 -11.05
N ASP A 760 15.73 19.35 -10.65
CA ASP A 760 14.27 19.33 -10.67
C ASP A 760 13.68 19.77 -9.32
N LYS A 761 12.96 20.91 -9.33
CA LYS A 761 12.32 21.46 -8.15
C LYS A 761 11.26 20.53 -7.54
N MET A 762 10.56 19.75 -8.37
CA MET A 762 9.56 18.80 -7.89
C MET A 762 10.23 17.59 -7.24
N ALA A 763 11.30 17.06 -7.84
CA ALA A 763 12.08 15.98 -7.21
C ALA A 763 12.63 16.41 -5.84
N MET A 764 13.03 17.67 -5.70
CA MET A 764 13.57 18.22 -4.44
C MET A 764 12.56 18.26 -3.29
N THR A 765 11.25 18.20 -3.55
CA THR A 765 10.24 18.17 -2.47
C THR A 765 10.23 16.86 -1.70
N GLU A 766 10.87 15.80 -2.21
CA GLU A 766 10.98 14.50 -1.54
C GLU A 766 12.10 14.44 -0.48
N PHE A 767 12.97 15.46 -0.43
CA PHE A 767 14.18 15.48 0.38
C PHE A 767 14.12 16.52 1.48
N THR A 768 14.74 16.20 2.62
CA THR A 768 15.06 17.19 3.67
C THR A 768 16.27 18.02 3.25
N PRO A 769 16.47 19.24 3.80
CA PRO A 769 17.61 20.09 3.43
C PRO A 769 18.98 19.39 3.58
N VAL A 770 19.17 18.61 4.66
CA VAL A 770 20.41 17.85 4.88
C VAL A 770 20.61 16.72 3.87
N GLU A 771 19.53 16.11 3.36
CA GLU A 771 19.61 15.10 2.30
C GLU A 771 19.96 15.75 0.95
N VAL A 772 19.50 16.97 0.67
CA VAL A 772 19.88 17.72 -0.54
C VAL A 772 21.36 18.09 -0.52
N GLU A 773 21.87 18.58 0.61
CA GLU A 773 23.31 18.84 0.80
C GLU A 773 24.12 17.55 0.62
N TYR A 774 23.65 16.44 1.20
CA TYR A 774 24.26 15.12 1.04
C TYR A 774 24.37 14.73 -0.44
N LEU A 775 23.27 14.78 -1.20
CA LEU A 775 23.26 14.40 -2.61
C LEU A 775 24.15 15.31 -3.45
N SER A 776 24.18 16.60 -3.15
CA SER A 776 25.06 17.58 -3.83
C SER A 776 26.53 17.23 -3.65
N ILE A 777 26.93 16.82 -2.44
CA ILE A 777 28.29 16.36 -2.17
C ILE A 777 28.56 15.03 -2.90
N MET A 778 27.62 14.09 -2.90
CA MET A 778 27.78 12.82 -3.60
C MET A 778 27.87 12.98 -5.13
N GLN A 779 27.23 14.00 -5.71
CA GLN A 779 27.40 14.38 -7.12
C GLN A 779 28.84 14.84 -7.40
N LEU A 780 29.42 15.66 -6.50
CA LEU A 780 30.82 16.08 -6.61
C LEU A 780 31.78 14.88 -6.42
N VAL A 781 31.46 13.94 -5.53
CA VAL A 781 32.22 12.69 -5.34
C VAL A 781 32.22 11.86 -6.62
N ALA A 782 31.05 11.62 -7.22
CA ALA A 782 30.95 10.90 -8.49
C ALA A 782 31.75 11.61 -9.60
N THR A 783 31.67 12.94 -9.66
CA THR A 783 32.46 13.77 -10.59
C THR A 783 33.96 13.59 -10.37
N ALA A 784 34.43 13.60 -9.12
CA ALA A 784 35.85 13.42 -8.79
C ALA A 784 36.37 12.02 -9.18
N VAL A 785 35.55 10.98 -9.10
CA VAL A 785 35.92 9.61 -9.48
C VAL A 785 36.15 9.47 -10.99
N ILE A 786 35.34 10.14 -11.82
CA ILE A 786 35.48 10.10 -13.29
C ILE A 786 36.51 11.10 -13.84
N THR A 787 36.87 12.12 -13.06
CA THR A 787 37.77 13.18 -13.52
C THR A 787 39.21 12.68 -13.62
N THR A 788 39.75 12.67 -14.84
CA THR A 788 41.13 12.26 -15.13
C THR A 788 42.13 13.42 -15.07
N GLU A 789 41.68 14.65 -15.33
CA GLU A 789 42.51 15.85 -15.32
C GLU A 789 42.81 16.32 -13.89
N GLN A 790 44.10 16.53 -13.59
CA GLN A 790 44.58 16.83 -12.23
C GLN A 790 44.06 18.17 -11.67
N ASP A 791 43.96 19.22 -12.49
CA ASP A 791 43.52 20.54 -12.01
C ASP A 791 42.00 20.60 -11.78
N SER A 792 41.23 19.94 -12.66
CA SER A 792 39.79 19.72 -12.47
C SER A 792 39.49 18.85 -11.24
N LEU A 793 40.31 17.82 -10.98
CA LEU A 793 40.21 16.99 -9.78
C LEU A 793 40.49 17.81 -8.51
N LYS A 794 41.54 18.64 -8.50
CA LYS A 794 41.83 19.55 -7.37
C LYS A 794 40.66 20.50 -7.12
N SER A 795 40.12 21.14 -8.16
CA SER A 795 38.97 22.05 -8.04
C SER A 795 37.77 21.35 -7.42
N THR A 796 37.47 20.13 -7.87
CA THR A 796 36.34 19.34 -7.36
C THR A 796 36.54 18.93 -5.90
N LEU A 797 37.74 18.49 -5.52
CA LEU A 797 38.06 18.15 -4.12
C LEU A 797 37.99 19.38 -3.20
N SER A 798 38.43 20.55 -3.66
CA SER A 798 38.29 21.80 -2.90
C SER A 798 36.82 22.18 -2.71
N LYS A 799 35.97 21.98 -3.73
CA LYS A 799 34.51 22.19 -3.60
C LYS A 799 33.88 21.22 -2.60
N ILE A 800 34.28 19.94 -2.60
CA ILE A 800 33.81 18.97 -1.60
C ILE A 800 34.16 19.46 -0.20
N LEU A 801 35.43 19.84 0.01
CA LEU A 801 35.91 20.33 1.31
C LEU A 801 35.16 21.58 1.79
N SER A 802 34.92 22.55 0.91
CA SER A 802 34.20 23.78 1.27
C SER A 802 32.69 23.59 1.46
N SER A 803 32.13 22.52 0.92
CA SER A 803 30.68 22.23 0.97
C SER A 803 30.31 21.25 2.09
N LEU A 804 31.26 20.84 2.95
CA LEU A 804 30.94 19.94 4.07
C LEU A 804 29.87 20.56 4.99
N PRO A 805 28.86 19.77 5.42
CA PRO A 805 27.79 20.27 6.27
C PRO A 805 28.29 20.76 7.62
N LYS A 806 27.56 21.69 8.23
CA LYS A 806 27.83 22.13 9.60
C LYS A 806 27.30 21.10 10.61
N PRO A 807 28.01 20.87 11.73
CA PRO A 807 27.49 19.99 12.77
C PRO A 807 26.23 20.61 13.41
N PRO A 808 25.21 19.79 13.74
CA PRO A 808 24.05 20.25 14.51
C PRO A 808 24.46 20.90 15.85
N PRO A 809 23.71 21.89 16.35
CA PRO A 809 24.08 22.69 17.53
C PRO A 809 24.08 21.89 18.84
N ALA A 810 24.81 22.35 19.86
CA ALA A 810 24.91 21.64 21.14
C ALA A 810 23.77 21.93 22.14
N THR A 811 22.94 22.97 21.91
CA THR A 811 22.00 23.50 22.92
C THR A 811 20.63 23.96 22.36
N SER A 812 20.21 23.46 21.19
CA SER A 812 18.89 23.77 20.60
C SER A 812 18.30 22.59 19.85
N ILE A 813 17.00 22.34 20.07
CA ILE A 813 16.20 21.23 19.52
C ILE A 813 14.99 21.76 18.73
N THR A 814 14.85 23.08 18.60
CA THR A 814 13.68 23.69 17.97
C THR A 814 13.73 23.60 16.45
N PRO A 815 12.60 23.40 15.75
CA PRO A 815 11.25 23.24 16.29
C PRO A 815 10.85 21.79 16.66
N HIS A 816 11.48 20.78 16.06
CA HIS A 816 11.19 19.36 16.34
C HIS A 816 12.47 18.54 16.53
N ALA A 817 12.50 17.71 17.57
CA ALA A 817 13.72 17.03 17.99
C ALA A 817 14.22 15.96 17.01
N TRP A 818 13.33 15.40 16.19
CA TRP A 818 13.71 14.45 15.15
C TRP A 818 14.67 15.05 14.12
N THR A 819 14.55 16.36 13.83
CA THR A 819 15.39 17.05 12.84
C THR A 819 16.87 16.99 13.24
N TYR A 820 17.14 17.13 14.54
CA TYR A 820 18.47 16.98 15.11
C TYR A 820 19.05 15.59 14.86
N LEU A 821 18.30 14.54 15.24
CA LEU A 821 18.71 13.14 15.09
C LEU A 821 18.97 12.81 13.62
N HIS A 822 18.02 13.16 12.76
CA HIS A 822 18.10 12.95 11.32
C HIS A 822 19.32 13.65 10.70
N ALA A 823 19.53 14.93 10.99
CA ALA A 823 20.66 15.67 10.48
C ALA A 823 22.00 15.09 10.98
N ALA A 824 22.12 14.84 12.27
CA ALA A 824 23.35 14.31 12.86
C ALA A 824 23.76 12.96 12.24
N ASN A 825 22.83 12.00 12.17
CA ASN A 825 23.15 10.67 11.65
C ASN A 825 23.28 10.64 10.12
N THR A 826 22.55 11.50 9.38
CA THR A 826 22.73 11.65 7.92
C THR A 826 24.12 12.19 7.58
N ILE A 827 24.61 13.19 8.33
CA ILE A 827 25.97 13.70 8.16
C ILE A 827 27.00 12.65 8.56
N LEU A 828 26.76 11.87 9.63
CA LEU A 828 27.65 10.78 10.02
C LEU A 828 27.74 9.67 8.96
N ASP A 829 26.64 9.35 8.28
CA ASP A 829 26.63 8.40 7.16
C ASP A 829 27.47 8.94 5.99
N LEU A 830 27.29 10.22 5.62
CA LEU A 830 28.12 10.88 4.61
C LEU A 830 29.60 10.83 4.98
N VAL A 831 29.94 11.18 6.23
CA VAL A 831 31.32 11.14 6.73
C VAL A 831 31.88 9.72 6.64
N ALA A 832 31.10 8.69 7.00
CA ALA A 832 31.53 7.30 6.88
C ALA A 832 31.83 6.92 5.42
N ILE A 833 30.96 7.30 4.48
CA ILE A 833 31.21 7.07 3.04
C ILE A 833 32.48 7.78 2.59
N LEU A 834 32.60 9.08 2.87
CA LEU A 834 33.74 9.87 2.40
C LEU A 834 35.06 9.37 3.00
N GLN A 835 35.09 9.08 4.30
CA GLN A 835 36.29 8.70 5.01
C GLN A 835 36.72 7.26 4.72
N THR A 836 35.78 6.32 4.73
CA THR A 836 36.08 4.88 4.61
C THR A 836 36.12 4.42 3.15
N HIS A 837 35.31 5.01 2.27
CA HIS A 837 35.15 4.52 0.90
C HIS A 837 35.66 5.49 -0.16
N PHE A 838 35.57 6.82 -0.01
CA PHE A 838 36.01 7.72 -1.08
C PHE A 838 37.49 8.13 -0.97
N VAL A 839 37.93 8.64 0.19
CA VAL A 839 39.30 9.16 0.40
C VAL A 839 40.40 8.16 -0.01
N PRO A 840 40.30 6.84 0.30
CA PRO A 840 41.31 5.87 -0.14
C PRO A 840 41.45 5.73 -1.66
N HIS A 841 40.44 6.15 -2.44
CA HIS A 841 40.40 5.99 -3.90
C HIS A 841 40.97 7.19 -4.66
N VAL A 842 41.21 8.33 -4.00
CA VAL A 842 41.63 9.57 -4.66
C VAL A 842 43.16 9.69 -4.70
N LYS A 843 43.72 9.88 -5.91
CA LYS A 843 45.17 9.98 -6.16
C LYS A 843 45.74 11.41 -5.96
N GLN A 844 45.21 12.20 -5.02
CA GLN A 844 45.68 13.56 -4.69
C GLN A 844 45.94 13.65 -3.18
N LYS A 845 47.20 13.52 -2.75
CA LYS A 845 47.53 13.32 -1.33
C LYS A 845 47.27 14.52 -0.40
N LYS A 846 47.42 15.76 -0.89
CA LYS A 846 47.35 16.96 -0.03
C LYS A 846 45.91 17.26 0.39
N LEU A 847 45.03 17.42 -0.59
CA LEU A 847 43.60 17.67 -0.41
C LEU A 847 42.91 16.46 0.24
N THR A 848 43.32 15.22 -0.03
CA THR A 848 42.77 14.07 0.70
C THR A 848 43.11 14.08 2.18
N ASN A 849 44.31 14.55 2.56
CA ASN A 849 44.68 14.70 3.96
C ASN A 849 43.89 15.83 4.64
N GLU A 850 43.73 16.98 3.97
CA GLU A 850 42.90 18.09 4.45
C GLU A 850 41.44 17.67 4.60
N LEU A 851 40.88 16.96 3.61
CA LEU A 851 39.53 16.40 3.66
C LEU A 851 39.37 15.37 4.78
N SER A 852 40.30 14.44 4.93
CA SER A 852 40.28 13.45 6.00
C SER A 852 40.31 14.11 7.39
N ALA A 853 41.16 15.14 7.59
CA ALA A 853 41.21 15.89 8.83
C ALA A 853 39.89 16.62 9.11
N ALA A 854 39.31 17.29 8.11
CA ALA A 854 38.02 17.97 8.24
C ALA A 854 36.87 17.01 8.58
N LEU A 855 36.84 15.81 7.98
CA LEU A 855 35.86 14.77 8.26
C LEU A 855 35.98 14.22 9.69
N VAL A 856 37.21 14.04 10.19
CA VAL A 856 37.46 13.61 11.58
C VAL A 856 36.97 14.66 12.57
N GLU A 857 37.29 15.93 12.35
CA GLU A 857 36.82 17.02 13.21
C GLU A 857 35.30 17.19 13.14
N LEU A 858 34.69 17.06 11.96
CA LEU A 858 33.23 17.09 11.81
C LEU A 858 32.55 15.96 12.59
N LYS A 859 33.02 14.71 12.44
CA LYS A 859 32.51 13.57 13.21
C LYS A 859 32.63 13.80 14.72
N LYS A 860 33.80 14.27 15.16
CA LYS A 860 34.07 14.57 16.57
C LYS A 860 33.13 15.66 17.09
N ALA A 861 32.95 16.74 16.34
CA ALA A 861 32.04 17.83 16.70
C ALA A 861 30.59 17.33 16.85
N ILE A 862 30.09 16.51 15.93
CA ILE A 862 28.74 15.93 16.01
C ILE A 862 28.57 15.09 17.27
N VAL A 863 29.52 14.19 17.55
CA VAL A 863 29.45 13.30 18.72
C VAL A 863 29.54 14.09 20.04
N VAL A 864 30.40 15.11 20.10
CA VAL A 864 30.53 15.98 21.28
C VAL A 864 29.26 16.81 21.47
N ASN A 865 28.75 17.44 20.42
CA ASN A 865 27.52 18.23 20.49
C ASN A 865 26.33 17.37 20.92
N ALA A 866 26.20 16.15 20.39
CA ALA A 866 25.16 15.22 20.80
C ALA A 866 25.33 14.76 22.25
N ALA A 867 26.55 14.51 22.73
CA ALA A 867 26.79 14.15 24.12
C ALA A 867 26.44 15.29 25.10
N THR A 868 26.82 16.52 24.75
CA THR A 868 26.46 17.74 25.52
C THR A 868 24.94 17.92 25.55
N LEU A 869 24.28 17.81 24.39
CA LEU A 869 22.84 17.96 24.29
C LEU A 869 22.07 16.85 25.02
N ALA A 870 22.52 15.60 24.92
CA ALA A 870 21.90 14.49 25.64
C ALA A 870 22.01 14.67 27.16
N LYS A 871 23.13 15.23 27.63
CA LYS A 871 23.32 15.61 29.03
C LYS A 871 22.36 16.73 29.42
N GLU A 872 22.23 17.78 28.63
CA GLU A 872 21.29 18.89 28.87
C GLU A 872 19.82 18.44 28.87
N VAL A 873 19.43 17.55 27.96
CA VAL A 873 18.06 17.02 27.89
C VAL A 873 17.78 16.04 29.02
N GLY A 874 18.78 15.24 29.40
CA GLY A 874 18.66 14.15 30.38
C GLY A 874 18.99 14.52 31.83
N GLU A 875 19.69 15.63 32.08
CA GLU A 875 19.96 16.15 33.42
C GLU A 875 18.82 17.06 33.91
N GLU A 876 18.68 17.03 35.25
CA GLU A 876 17.76 17.78 36.11
C GLU A 876 16.30 17.29 36.13
N GLU A 877 16.06 16.18 36.83
CA GLU A 877 14.79 16.01 37.56
C GLU A 877 14.62 17.24 38.48
N GLY A 878 13.57 18.03 38.24
CA GLY A 878 13.38 19.30 38.93
C GLY A 878 14.20 20.48 38.37
N SER A 879 14.71 20.39 37.12
CA SER A 879 15.23 21.58 36.40
C SER A 879 14.18 22.66 36.31
N ASP A 880 14.62 23.92 36.31
CA ASP A 880 13.78 25.05 35.92
C ASP A 880 13.15 24.81 34.53
N ARG A 881 13.90 24.20 33.59
CA ARG A 881 13.41 23.85 32.24
C ARG A 881 12.42 22.67 32.19
N GLU A 882 12.60 21.64 33.02
CA GLU A 882 11.57 20.59 33.16
C GLU A 882 10.31 21.19 33.75
N GLN A 883 10.46 22.02 34.78
CA GLN A 883 9.36 22.66 35.44
C GLN A 883 8.63 23.63 34.50
N GLU A 884 9.35 24.45 33.73
CA GLU A 884 8.76 25.33 32.69
C GLU A 884 7.98 24.52 31.64
N LEU A 885 8.51 23.38 31.19
CA LEU A 885 7.81 22.53 30.21
C LEU A 885 6.57 21.86 30.83
N VAL A 886 6.69 21.32 32.04
CA VAL A 886 5.57 20.73 32.80
C VAL A 886 4.51 21.79 33.06
N ASP A 887 4.92 22.97 33.49
CA ASP A 887 4.04 24.11 33.72
C ASP A 887 3.36 24.49 32.42
N GLY A 888 4.06 24.58 31.29
CA GLY A 888 3.45 24.80 29.98
C GLY A 888 2.41 23.74 29.60
N VAL A 889 2.71 22.46 29.83
CA VAL A 889 1.79 21.33 29.59
C VAL A 889 0.53 21.41 30.47
N LEU A 890 0.66 21.92 31.69
CA LEU A 890 -0.42 21.97 32.67
C LEU A 890 -1.10 23.36 32.77
N ALA A 891 -0.49 24.44 32.28
CA ALA A 891 -0.89 25.82 32.55
C ALA A 891 -2.23 26.18 31.91
N LEU A 892 -2.51 25.63 30.72
CA LEU A 892 -3.72 25.98 29.98
C LEU A 892 -4.99 25.63 30.74
N GLU A 893 -5.84 26.64 30.94
CA GLU A 893 -7.21 26.44 31.42
C GLU A 893 -7.98 25.56 30.40
N GLY A 894 -8.80 24.63 30.89
CA GLY A 894 -9.40 23.59 30.05
C GLY A 894 -8.55 22.32 29.98
N VAL A 895 -7.70 22.18 28.97
CA VAL A 895 -6.87 20.97 28.74
C VAL A 895 -5.96 20.69 29.94
N GLY A 896 -5.16 21.66 30.37
CA GLY A 896 -4.26 21.51 31.51
C GLY A 896 -5.02 21.18 32.80
N LYS A 897 -6.21 21.76 33.02
CA LYS A 897 -7.09 21.38 34.15
C LYS A 897 -7.54 19.93 34.08
N LYS A 898 -7.93 19.44 32.90
CA LYS A 898 -8.31 18.03 32.70
C LYS A 898 -7.12 17.08 32.92
N LEU A 899 -5.94 17.44 32.42
CA LEU A 899 -4.72 16.68 32.66
C LEU A 899 -4.38 16.63 34.15
N ARG A 900 -4.53 17.73 34.90
CA ARG A 900 -4.36 17.75 36.37
C ARG A 900 -5.32 16.79 37.09
N LEU A 901 -6.56 16.66 36.61
CA LEU A 901 -7.54 15.72 37.18
C LEU A 901 -7.16 14.25 36.96
N TRP A 902 -6.39 13.96 35.91
CA TRP A 902 -5.81 12.62 35.69
C TRP A 902 -4.58 12.34 36.55
N GLY A 903 -4.10 13.35 37.29
CA GLY A 903 -2.96 13.27 38.20
C GLY A 903 -1.78 14.10 37.69
N ILE A 904 -1.38 15.10 38.50
CA ILE A 904 -0.21 15.95 38.22
C ILE A 904 1.06 15.09 38.14
N GLU A 905 1.20 14.12 39.05
CA GLU A 905 2.33 13.18 39.08
C GLU A 905 2.44 12.40 37.76
N GLY A 906 1.32 11.92 37.21
CA GLY A 906 1.30 11.22 35.92
C GLY A 906 1.69 12.10 34.73
N GLY A 907 1.31 13.39 34.75
CA GLY A 907 1.73 14.36 33.72
C GLY A 907 3.23 14.63 33.75
N VAL A 908 3.79 14.82 34.94
CA VAL A 908 5.24 14.99 35.16
C VAL A 908 6.01 13.76 34.69
N GLU A 909 5.57 12.56 35.10
CA GLU A 909 6.18 11.30 34.69
C GLU A 909 6.16 11.10 33.18
N ALA A 910 5.06 11.46 32.50
CA ALA A 910 4.94 11.36 31.05
C ALA A 910 5.93 12.28 30.32
N VAL A 911 6.02 13.55 30.72
CA VAL A 911 6.99 14.51 30.17
C VAL A 911 8.42 14.00 30.38
N ARG A 912 8.72 13.53 31.59
CA ARG A 912 10.03 12.97 31.95
C ARG A 912 10.38 11.72 31.14
N ALA A 913 9.42 10.82 30.93
CA ALA A 913 9.62 9.62 30.13
C ALA A 913 9.98 9.94 28.67
N VAL A 914 9.28 10.90 28.05
CA VAL A 914 9.58 11.37 26.70
C VAL A 914 10.95 12.03 26.63
N ARG A 915 11.28 12.94 27.56
CA ARG A 915 12.61 13.58 27.62
C ARG A 915 13.73 12.58 27.81
N LYS A 916 13.56 11.60 28.70
CA LYS A 916 14.53 10.52 28.92
C LYS A 916 14.72 9.69 27.64
N SER A 917 13.63 9.36 26.96
CA SER A 917 13.70 8.65 25.67
C SER A 917 14.43 9.47 24.60
N LEU A 918 14.20 10.78 24.53
CA LEU A 918 14.91 11.68 23.63
C LEU A 918 16.41 11.74 23.97
N ALA A 919 16.77 11.92 25.25
CA ALA A 919 18.15 11.93 25.70
C ALA A 919 18.88 10.62 25.34
N VAL A 920 18.22 9.47 25.47
CA VAL A 920 18.76 8.17 25.05
C VAL A 920 19.00 8.12 23.54
N ALA A 921 18.06 8.61 22.72
CA ALA A 921 18.21 8.66 21.27
C ALA A 921 19.39 9.56 20.85
N ILE A 922 19.48 10.77 21.41
CA ILE A 922 20.58 11.72 21.16
C ILE A 922 21.91 11.12 21.62
N ALA A 923 21.95 10.52 22.80
CA ALA A 923 23.15 9.87 23.32
C ALA A 923 23.62 8.70 22.43
N GLY A 924 22.73 8.13 21.61
CA GLY A 924 23.04 7.08 20.63
C GLY A 924 23.73 7.58 19.36
N VAL A 925 23.70 8.89 19.07
CA VAL A 925 24.32 9.49 17.88
C VAL A 925 25.81 9.16 17.83
N GLY A 926 26.24 8.54 16.73
CA GLY A 926 27.62 8.12 16.52
C GLY A 926 28.10 6.96 17.40
N LYS A 927 27.23 6.33 18.19
CA LYS A 927 27.55 5.11 18.97
C LYS A 927 27.12 3.86 18.19
N GLY A 928 28.01 3.35 17.34
CA GLY A 928 27.82 2.09 16.61
C GLY A 928 28.22 0.83 17.40
N LYS A 929 27.80 0.71 18.66
CA LYS A 929 28.06 -0.51 19.47
C LYS A 929 27.00 -1.59 19.22
#